data_AF-A0A5B7BZQ8-F1
#
_entry.id   AF-A0A5B7BZQ8-F1
#
_cell.length_a   1.000
_cell.length_b   1.000
_cell.length_c   1.000
_cell.angle_alpha   90.00
_cell.angle_beta   90.00
_cell.angle_gamma   90.00
#
_symmetry.space_group_name_H-M   'P 1'
#
loop_
_entity.id
_entity.type
_entity.pdbx_description
1 polymer ?
#
loop_
_entity_poly.entity_id
_entity_poly.type
_entity_poly.pdbx_seq_one_letter_code
_entity_poly.pdbx_strand_id
1 'polypeptide(L)'
;LERETMEFEKRKAATLASMNSPEPDKSPKGALDTPIIPLIKTLNSHPSYFTTSSCSGRISILSQPTTTTSTTNTKKKAKGGTWLYITHDPADPDSVLNLLLPTNPTHPPPTQLSNLVLRFEPLIVAVECKDVLSAQSLVSLAISCGFRESGITSVNKRVIIAIRCSIRLEVPLGDTNNLMVSPEYVRYLIGVANEKMEANRRRTDNFLTALQNSGFVASEIAESGDRVLVNGEVDNNGGSTHSEAQSSGCQLNSSDKGYNGDANYERRDADATQFGSLGVPDISLSIIQMVIVGEPVEKLFLWGHSACTLDDTKCQKVLIFGGFGGIGRHARRNDSVLLDPLCGKLEAIKVQGAPSPRLGHTSSMVGDLMFVIGGRAHPVDILNDVWVLNTSKNEWRLLECTGCVFPPRHRHAAAVVGLKIYVFGGICNDAMCSSLYVLDTNTLEWNEIGIQGEWPCPRHSHSLVAYRCKLYTFGGYDGDKALGDLYSFDVKTYLWKKEKMSGRSSYARFSHSMFVYKNYLGIIGGCPVGQHDQELSLLDLQSHLWKHVMLNSVSKDLFVRCTASVVGDDLVLIGGGASCYAFGTKFSEPMKINLLPIMSLEDTFMPTEIGEKHAIYQDEGVVEKKNGAFQFPQNRIEQIPNGGPVLNLDAEGPCTNVGNKMLASHWVLQLERKCAKLGKDILKKFGWLDLGRKVYSQEDGIHICFPVTEEFCSACHNNQRHLGNAFEGLDELYPFKPSDGEGFLLKDISCSTALDLLMACGATKLADEVVKVRKIPNSPLKIMSEAVASLIDHRGLSAQLLEQLPTRWERLGDIVVLPVTSFKDLIWDSIGDELWPIVAKSLGTRRLARQGRIAPTGTRDSTLEILVGDNGWVDHRENGILYSFDATKCMFSWGNLSEKLRMARLDCRDEIIVDLFAGIGYFVLPFLVRAKAKLVYACEWNPYAVEALQRNLHANSVAERCVLLGGDNRVTAPKGVADRVCLGLLPTSEGSWVTAVRALRSEGGILHVHGNVKDSEECLWMEHVSKSLYEIARTEGYCWEVSVEHVERVKWYAPHIRHLVADVRCKQIQRLR
;
A
#
# COMPACT_ATOMS: atom_id res chain seq x y z
N LEU A 1 -3.44 6.60 42.21
CA LEU A 1 -3.98 7.97 42.02
C LEU A 1 -3.58 8.98 43.10
N GLU A 2 -4.11 8.96 44.34
CA GLU A 2 -3.77 10.00 45.35
C GLU A 2 -2.28 10.03 45.72
N ARG A 3 -1.68 8.84 45.88
CA ARG A 3 -0.24 8.68 46.17
C ARG A 3 0.66 9.18 45.03
N GLU A 4 0.28 8.94 43.77
CA GLU A 4 1.03 9.38 42.58
C GLU A 4 0.90 10.88 42.34
N THR A 5 -0.26 11.46 42.68
CA THR A 5 -0.52 12.89 42.58
C THR A 5 0.32 13.67 43.60
N MET A 6 0.39 13.20 44.86
CA MET A 6 1.29 13.79 45.88
C MET A 6 2.76 13.71 45.47
N GLU A 7 3.16 12.64 44.79
CA GLU A 7 4.53 12.45 44.34
C GLU A 7 4.94 13.40 43.20
N PHE A 8 4.03 13.74 42.27
CA PHE A 8 4.27 14.73 41.21
C PHE A 8 4.45 16.14 41.78
N GLU A 9 3.55 16.59 42.66
CA GLU A 9 3.61 17.92 43.28
C GLU A 9 4.91 18.12 44.08
N LYS A 10 5.34 17.07 44.81
CA LYS A 10 6.62 17.09 45.54
C LYS A 10 7.83 17.26 44.61
N ARG A 11 7.84 16.60 43.44
CA ARG A 11 8.93 16.73 42.44
C ARG A 11 8.92 18.09 41.76
N LYS A 12 7.74 18.60 41.43
CA LYS A 12 7.57 19.93 40.86
C LYS A 12 8.08 21.02 41.81
N ALA A 13 7.67 20.98 43.07
CA ALA A 13 8.12 21.93 44.10
C ALA A 13 9.65 21.88 44.29
N ALA A 14 10.25 20.69 44.34
CA ALA A 14 11.70 20.53 44.47
C ALA A 14 12.46 21.07 43.24
N THR A 15 11.94 20.86 42.03
CA THR A 15 12.59 21.34 40.79
C THR A 15 12.49 22.86 40.67
N LEU A 16 11.34 23.45 41.00
CA LEU A 16 11.15 24.91 41.02
C LEU A 16 12.02 25.59 42.09
N ALA A 17 12.15 24.99 43.27
CA ALA A 17 13.05 25.49 44.31
C ALA A 17 14.52 25.46 43.87
N SER A 18 14.94 24.44 43.10
CA SER A 18 16.30 24.37 42.57
C SER A 18 16.59 25.42 41.49
N MET A 19 15.60 25.79 40.67
CA MET A 19 15.76 26.84 39.65
C MET A 19 15.84 28.25 40.23
N ASN A 20 15.32 28.45 41.44
CA ASN A 20 15.39 29.72 42.17
C ASN A 20 16.55 29.76 43.19
N SER A 21 17.38 28.72 43.24
CA SER A 21 18.58 28.65 44.08
C SER A 21 19.72 29.47 43.46
N PRO A 22 20.59 30.12 44.25
CA PRO A 22 21.80 30.78 43.74
C PRO A 22 22.89 29.78 43.26
N GLU A 23 22.65 28.48 43.36
CA GLU A 23 23.57 27.46 42.85
C GLU A 23 23.55 27.40 41.31
N PRO A 24 24.72 27.25 40.65
CA PRO A 24 24.81 27.25 39.19
C PRO A 24 24.06 26.06 38.56
N ASP A 25 23.40 26.32 37.43
CA ASP A 25 22.62 25.32 36.70
C ASP A 25 23.52 24.16 36.25
N LYS A 26 22.97 22.93 36.23
CA LYS A 26 23.74 21.72 35.92
C LYS A 26 24.13 21.60 34.44
N SER A 27 23.65 22.49 33.58
CA SER A 27 24.10 22.57 32.20
C SER A 27 25.57 23.04 32.13
N PRO A 28 26.30 22.68 31.06
CA PRO A 28 27.67 23.16 30.85
C PRO A 28 27.82 24.69 30.84
N LYS A 29 26.71 25.43 30.60
CA LYS A 29 26.66 26.90 30.58
C LYS A 29 26.55 27.50 31.99
N GLY A 30 26.08 26.73 32.98
CA GLY A 30 25.92 27.18 34.36
C GLY A 30 24.73 28.12 34.62
N ALA A 31 23.95 28.47 33.59
CA ALA A 31 22.77 29.32 33.69
C ALA A 31 21.73 28.97 32.61
N LEU A 32 20.44 29.29 32.86
CA LEU A 32 19.36 29.11 31.88
C LEU A 32 19.54 30.00 30.64
N ASP A 33 19.13 29.49 29.47
CA ASP A 33 19.18 30.22 28.21
C ASP A 33 18.17 31.39 28.20
N THR A 34 18.67 32.63 28.21
CA THR A 34 17.87 33.86 28.20
C THR A 34 16.71 33.86 27.19
N PRO A 35 16.87 33.40 25.93
CA PRO A 35 15.80 33.46 24.94
C PRO A 35 14.56 32.62 25.26
N ILE A 36 14.66 31.59 26.10
CA ILE A 36 13.54 30.68 26.42
C ILE A 36 13.02 30.80 27.84
N ILE A 37 13.57 31.73 28.64
CA ILE A 37 13.09 32.00 30.00
C ILE A 37 11.58 32.25 30.04
N PRO A 38 10.97 33.05 29.14
CA PRO A 38 9.52 33.26 29.14
C PRO A 38 8.74 31.96 28.92
N LEU A 39 9.19 31.12 27.98
CA LEU A 39 8.58 29.81 27.70
C LEU A 39 8.68 28.86 28.89
N ILE A 40 9.83 28.79 29.54
CA ILE A 40 10.04 27.97 30.74
C ILE A 40 9.14 28.44 31.88
N LYS A 41 9.07 29.76 32.13
CA LYS A 41 8.21 30.34 33.17
C LYS A 41 6.73 30.02 32.92
N THR A 42 6.26 30.20 31.69
CA THR A 42 4.88 29.88 31.31
C THR A 42 4.57 28.39 31.48
N LEU A 43 5.45 27.48 31.04
CA LEU A 43 5.25 26.04 31.22
C LEU A 43 5.23 25.65 32.71
N ASN A 44 6.11 26.22 33.51
CA ASN A 44 6.25 25.90 34.93
C ASN A 44 5.12 26.47 35.80
N SER A 45 4.48 27.58 35.38
CA SER A 45 3.36 28.18 36.12
C SER A 45 2.10 27.31 36.09
N HIS A 46 1.92 26.49 35.04
CA HIS A 46 0.74 25.65 34.89
C HIS A 46 0.80 24.43 35.81
N PRO A 47 -0.25 24.12 36.60
CA PRO A 47 -0.23 23.10 37.65
C PRO A 47 0.23 21.72 37.15
N SER A 48 -0.19 21.30 35.96
CA SER A 48 0.11 19.98 35.40
C SER A 48 1.49 19.79 34.76
N TYR A 49 2.36 20.81 34.72
CA TYR A 49 3.64 20.73 34.01
C TYR A 49 4.80 21.32 34.81
N PHE A 50 5.99 20.77 34.62
CA PHE A 50 7.25 21.45 34.93
C PHE A 50 8.40 20.95 34.05
N THR A 51 9.32 21.85 33.73
CA THR A 51 10.49 21.58 32.89
C THR A 51 11.58 20.84 33.67
N THR A 52 12.22 19.86 33.04
CA THR A 52 13.29 19.05 33.64
C THR A 52 14.64 19.25 32.97
N SER A 53 14.64 19.68 31.70
CA SER A 53 15.82 20.18 30.98
C SER A 53 15.37 21.02 29.80
N SER A 54 16.19 21.98 29.37
CA SER A 54 15.87 22.86 28.24
C SER A 54 17.13 23.38 27.53
N CYS A 55 17.01 23.69 26.25
CA CYS A 55 18.02 24.37 25.43
C CYS A 55 17.30 25.17 24.36
N SER A 56 17.63 26.45 24.20
CA SER A 56 16.96 27.37 23.25
C SER A 56 17.18 27.00 21.77
N GLY A 57 18.18 26.17 21.51
CA GLY A 57 18.79 25.95 20.21
C GLY A 57 20.14 26.63 20.16
N ARG A 58 21.10 26.04 19.43
CA ARG A 58 22.50 26.48 19.42
C ARG A 58 23.17 26.24 18.07
N ILE A 59 24.09 27.14 17.73
CA ILE A 59 25.10 26.94 16.69
C ILE A 59 26.39 26.55 17.39
N SER A 60 27.08 25.55 16.87
CA SER A 60 28.24 25.01 17.56
C SER A 60 29.22 24.34 16.62
N ILE A 61 30.48 24.31 17.01
CA ILE A 61 31.53 23.54 16.33
C ILE A 61 32.05 22.54 17.34
N LEU A 62 31.88 21.26 17.03
CA LEU A 62 32.28 20.16 17.89
C LEU A 62 33.56 19.53 17.34
N SER A 63 34.57 19.41 18.20
CA SER A 63 35.79 18.66 17.96
C SER A 63 35.62 17.24 18.51
N GLN A 64 35.60 16.25 17.63
CA GLN A 64 35.43 14.84 17.97
C GLN A 64 36.76 14.11 17.80
N PRO A 65 37.28 13.42 18.83
CA PRO A 65 38.55 12.70 18.72
C PRO A 65 38.46 11.58 17.67
N THR A 66 39.40 11.55 16.74
CA THR A 66 39.49 10.48 15.73
C THR A 66 40.02 9.23 16.44
N THR A 67 39.19 8.20 16.58
CA THR A 67 39.51 7.00 17.38
C THR A 67 40.76 6.28 16.86
N THR A 68 41.89 6.44 17.54
CA THR A 68 43.03 5.53 17.42
C THR A 68 42.79 4.29 18.28
N THR A 69 42.99 3.13 17.65
CA THR A 69 43.07 1.78 18.22
C THR A 69 43.49 1.71 19.69
N SER A 70 42.62 1.18 20.55
CA SER A 70 43.07 0.52 21.78
C SER A 70 42.29 -0.76 22.05
N THR A 71 43.04 -1.85 22.01
CA THR A 71 42.76 -3.15 22.61
C THR A 71 42.59 -2.99 24.11
N THR A 72 41.40 -3.26 24.66
CA THR A 72 41.18 -4.03 25.90
C THR A 72 39.70 -4.05 26.29
N ASN A 73 39.23 -5.24 26.64
CA ASN A 73 37.90 -5.53 27.17
C ASN A 73 37.67 -4.79 28.50
N THR A 74 36.92 -3.68 28.49
CA THR A 74 35.95 -3.32 29.54
C THR A 74 35.02 -2.23 28.99
N LYS A 75 33.70 -2.36 29.22
CA LYS A 75 32.69 -1.38 28.83
C LYS A 75 32.97 -0.01 29.49
N LYS A 76 33.68 0.90 28.83
CA LYS A 76 33.75 2.32 29.21
C LYS A 76 32.86 3.15 28.28
N LYS A 77 32.03 4.02 28.88
CA LYS A 77 31.22 5.04 28.19
C LYS A 77 32.08 5.82 27.20
N ALA A 78 31.57 6.04 25.98
CA ALA A 78 32.24 6.83 24.95
C ALA A 78 32.67 8.20 25.51
N LYS A 79 33.94 8.57 25.34
CA LYS A 79 34.43 9.92 25.64
C LYS A 79 33.78 10.87 24.63
N GLY A 80 32.89 11.75 25.09
CA GLY A 80 32.25 12.76 24.23
C GLY A 80 33.25 13.79 23.71
N GLY A 81 33.00 14.32 22.51
CA GLY A 81 33.81 15.39 21.91
C GLY A 81 33.74 16.72 22.69
N THR A 82 34.63 17.66 22.35
CA THR A 82 34.76 18.98 23.01
C THR A 82 34.23 20.07 22.10
N TRP A 83 33.42 20.99 22.64
CA TRP A 83 32.93 22.15 21.90
C TRP A 83 34.06 23.17 21.72
N LEU A 84 34.37 23.52 20.48
CA LEU A 84 35.28 24.62 20.15
C LEU A 84 34.55 25.96 20.05
N TYR A 85 33.30 25.92 19.59
CA TYR A 85 32.42 27.08 19.51
C TYR A 85 31.02 26.67 19.92
N ILE A 86 30.33 27.55 20.65
CA ILE A 86 28.91 27.39 20.98
C ILE A 86 28.29 28.78 21.16
N THR A 87 27.15 29.00 20.54
CA THR A 87 26.33 30.20 20.74
C THR A 87 24.85 29.84 20.69
N HIS A 88 24.06 30.55 21.49
CA HIS A 88 22.60 30.48 21.49
C HIS A 88 21.95 31.67 20.76
N ASP A 89 22.79 32.59 20.27
CA ASP A 89 22.42 33.74 19.45
C ASP A 89 22.97 33.55 18.01
N PRO A 90 22.52 34.34 17.02
CA PRO A 90 23.10 34.30 15.68
C PRO A 90 24.63 34.42 15.74
N ALA A 91 25.31 33.50 15.05
CA ALA A 91 26.77 33.45 15.02
C ALA A 91 27.32 34.49 14.04
N ASP A 92 28.33 35.25 14.45
CA ASP A 92 29.08 36.14 13.57
C ASP A 92 30.06 35.33 12.68
N PRO A 93 29.92 35.37 11.34
CA PRO A 93 30.76 34.57 10.43
C PRO A 93 32.26 34.83 10.58
N ASP A 94 32.67 36.07 10.81
CA ASP A 94 34.08 36.43 10.87
C ASP A 94 34.73 36.00 12.21
N SER A 95 33.98 36.07 13.31
CA SER A 95 34.40 35.49 14.60
C SER A 95 34.62 33.98 14.53
N VAL A 96 33.75 33.25 13.83
CA VAL A 96 33.90 31.79 13.63
C VAL A 96 35.09 31.47 12.74
N LEU A 97 35.34 32.27 11.70
CA LEU A 97 36.51 32.11 10.83
C LEU A 97 37.82 32.36 11.55
N ASN A 98 37.91 33.41 12.36
CA ASN A 98 39.12 33.71 13.14
C ASN A 98 39.43 32.60 14.16
N LEU A 99 38.41 31.91 14.66
CA LEU A 99 38.58 30.74 15.53
C LEU A 99 39.12 29.51 14.77
N LEU A 100 38.64 29.27 13.55
CA LEU A 100 39.04 28.12 12.74
C LEU A 100 40.37 28.32 12.01
N LEU A 101 40.74 29.57 11.71
CA LEU A 101 41.93 29.96 10.96
C LEU A 101 42.65 31.14 11.66
N PRO A 102 43.31 30.91 12.81
CA PRO A 102 44.00 31.98 13.52
C PRO A 102 45.21 32.50 12.73
N THR A 103 45.36 33.83 12.63
CA THR A 103 46.39 34.50 11.83
C THR A 103 47.81 34.48 12.43
N ASN A 104 48.00 33.99 13.67
CA ASN A 104 49.30 33.79 14.29
C ASN A 104 49.30 32.52 15.19
N PRO A 105 50.04 31.46 14.85
CA PRO A 105 50.07 30.23 15.63
C PRO A 105 51.07 30.34 16.79
N THR A 106 50.63 30.69 17.99
CA THR A 106 51.50 30.76 19.20
C THR A 106 51.48 29.50 20.07
N HIS A 107 50.83 28.41 19.63
CA HIS A 107 50.78 27.16 20.39
C HIS A 107 51.23 25.95 19.56
N PRO A 108 51.94 24.97 20.17
CA PRO A 108 52.34 23.75 19.50
C PRO A 108 51.10 22.98 19.00
N PRO A 109 51.20 22.26 17.87
CA PRO A 109 50.06 21.56 17.30
C PRO A 109 49.51 20.50 18.28
N PRO A 110 48.18 20.36 18.39
CA PRO A 110 47.58 19.40 19.31
C PRO A 110 47.99 17.96 18.93
N THR A 111 48.42 17.19 19.93
CA THR A 111 48.94 15.82 19.79
C THR A 111 47.92 14.76 19.34
N GLN A 112 46.65 15.14 19.10
CA GLN A 112 45.57 14.22 18.74
C GLN A 112 44.67 14.84 17.66
N LEU A 113 44.58 14.18 16.50
CA LEU A 113 43.69 14.58 15.39
C LEU A 113 42.23 14.50 15.86
N SER A 114 41.45 15.54 15.60
CA SER A 114 40.02 15.56 15.91
C SER A 114 39.22 16.15 14.75
N ASN A 115 38.11 15.50 14.39
CA ASN A 115 37.20 15.95 13.34
C ASN A 115 36.37 17.14 13.82
N LEU A 116 36.27 18.17 12.98
CA LEU A 116 35.49 19.37 13.24
C LEU A 116 34.16 19.31 12.52
N VAL A 117 33.07 19.51 13.27
CA VAL A 117 31.71 19.48 12.72
C VAL A 117 30.95 20.72 13.15
N LEU A 118 30.45 21.49 12.17
CA LEU A 118 29.50 22.59 12.41
C LEU A 118 28.10 22.01 12.58
N ARG A 119 27.41 22.41 13.64
CA ARG A 119 26.05 21.99 13.94
C ARG A 119 25.14 23.15 14.27
N PHE A 120 23.92 23.11 13.73
CA PHE A 120 22.77 23.81 14.28
C PHE A 120 21.83 22.77 14.91
N GLU A 121 21.63 22.90 16.21
CA GLU A 121 20.70 22.08 16.98
C GLU A 121 19.53 22.96 17.42
N PRO A 122 18.27 22.60 17.11
CA PRO A 122 17.12 23.44 17.44
C PRO A 122 16.70 23.31 18.92
N LEU A 123 15.64 24.05 19.30
CA LEU A 123 15.05 23.98 20.64
C LEU A 123 14.76 22.53 21.05
N ILE A 124 15.15 22.20 22.28
CA ILE A 124 14.70 20.98 22.96
C ILE A 124 14.30 21.30 24.40
N VAL A 125 13.09 20.91 24.79
CA VAL A 125 12.61 21.06 26.17
C VAL A 125 12.01 19.74 26.63
N ALA A 126 12.51 19.20 27.74
CA ALA A 126 11.90 18.05 28.40
C ALA A 126 10.97 18.55 29.50
N VAL A 127 9.70 18.13 29.46
CA VAL A 127 8.66 18.54 30.41
C VAL A 127 8.11 17.29 31.09
N GLU A 128 8.14 17.26 32.42
CA GLU A 128 7.42 16.27 33.20
C GLU A 128 5.97 16.74 33.36
N CYS A 129 5.03 15.88 33.00
CA CYS A 129 3.60 16.11 33.02
C CYS A 129 2.97 15.33 34.17
N LYS A 130 1.88 15.87 34.73
CA LYS A 130 1.13 15.23 35.81
C LYS A 130 0.57 13.87 35.41
N ASP A 131 0.06 13.78 34.19
CA ASP A 131 -0.58 12.59 33.62
C ASP A 131 -0.45 12.56 32.09
N VAL A 132 -0.88 11.46 31.48
CA VAL A 132 -0.79 11.23 30.03
C VAL A 132 -1.69 12.17 29.23
N LEU A 133 -2.84 12.58 29.79
CA LEU A 133 -3.77 13.50 29.11
C LEU A 133 -3.16 14.91 29.00
N SER A 134 -2.55 15.38 30.09
CA SER A 134 -1.77 16.62 30.12
C SER A 134 -0.61 16.54 29.11
N ALA A 135 0.13 15.43 29.09
CA ALA A 135 1.22 15.21 28.13
C ALA A 135 0.74 15.24 26.67
N GLN A 136 -0.38 14.57 26.35
CA GLN A 136 -0.97 14.58 25.01
C GLN A 136 -1.43 15.98 24.59
N SER A 137 -1.98 16.76 25.53
CA SER A 137 -2.44 18.13 25.28
C SER A 137 -1.27 19.05 24.94
N LEU A 138 -0.21 19.01 25.76
CA LEU A 138 0.98 19.82 25.54
C LEU A 138 1.77 19.40 24.29
N VAL A 139 1.83 18.10 23.98
CA VAL A 139 2.43 17.60 22.72
C VAL A 139 1.62 18.04 21.51
N SER A 140 0.28 17.98 21.57
CA SER A 140 -0.57 18.42 20.47
C SER A 140 -0.41 19.91 20.18
N LEU A 141 -0.33 20.73 21.24
CA LEU A 141 -0.06 22.16 21.14
C LEU A 141 1.34 22.46 20.58
N ALA A 142 2.36 21.72 21.03
CA ALA A 142 3.71 21.86 20.48
C ALA A 142 3.78 21.48 18.99
N ILE A 143 3.09 20.41 18.58
CA ILE A 143 3.02 19.95 17.20
C ILE A 143 2.32 20.98 16.29
N SER A 144 1.21 21.58 16.75
CA SER A 144 0.51 22.62 15.97
C SER A 144 1.37 23.88 15.78
N CYS A 145 2.26 24.19 16.73
CA CYS A 145 3.23 25.29 16.61
C CYS A 145 4.51 24.94 15.84
N GLY A 146 4.59 23.74 15.25
CA GLY A 146 5.69 23.34 14.37
C GLY A 146 6.78 22.46 15.01
N PHE A 147 6.63 22.08 16.28
CA PHE A 147 7.49 21.10 16.95
C PHE A 147 7.00 19.66 16.66
N ARG A 148 7.01 19.27 15.38
CA ARG A 148 6.42 18.00 14.87
C ARG A 148 7.11 16.72 15.35
N GLU A 149 8.33 16.83 15.89
CA GLU A 149 9.04 15.69 16.50
C GLU A 149 8.73 15.54 18.00
N SER A 150 7.87 16.40 18.55
CA SER A 150 7.50 16.34 19.96
C SER A 150 6.75 15.06 20.28
N GLY A 151 7.01 14.48 21.44
CA GLY A 151 6.37 13.23 21.82
C GLY A 151 6.60 12.87 23.28
N ILE A 152 5.80 11.91 23.74
CA ILE A 152 5.92 11.33 25.08
C ILE A 152 7.11 10.37 25.07
N THR A 153 8.14 10.66 25.85
CA THR A 153 9.39 9.89 25.89
C THR A 153 9.40 8.85 27.02
N SER A 154 8.55 9.01 28.04
CA SER A 154 8.40 8.04 29.14
C SER A 154 6.99 8.11 29.72
N VAL A 155 6.43 6.94 30.07
CA VAL A 155 5.12 6.78 30.73
C VAL A 155 5.14 5.82 31.93
N ASN A 156 6.22 5.07 32.15
CA ASN A 156 6.22 3.96 33.12
C ASN A 156 6.29 4.38 34.60
N LYS A 157 6.99 5.47 34.93
CA LYS A 157 7.13 6.00 36.31
C LYS A 157 6.91 7.50 36.41
N ARG A 158 7.24 8.22 35.34
CA ARG A 158 7.05 9.66 35.18
C ARG A 158 6.60 9.87 33.74
N VAL A 159 5.60 10.72 33.56
CA VAL A 159 5.15 11.12 32.23
C VAL A 159 6.06 12.25 31.77
N ILE A 160 6.96 11.97 30.85
CA ILE A 160 7.90 12.98 30.33
C ILE A 160 7.64 13.14 28.85
N ILE A 161 7.57 14.37 28.40
CA ILE A 161 7.52 14.72 26.98
C ILE A 161 8.81 15.44 26.60
N ALA A 162 9.20 15.30 25.33
CA ALA A 162 10.23 16.11 24.71
C ALA A 162 9.59 16.98 23.64
N ILE A 163 9.76 18.29 23.73
CA ILE A 163 9.33 19.28 22.73
C ILE A 163 10.52 19.57 21.82
N ARG A 164 10.40 19.24 20.53
CA ARG A 164 11.52 19.30 19.56
C ARG A 164 11.04 19.40 18.10
N CYS A 165 11.92 19.87 17.21
CA CYS A 165 11.67 19.98 15.77
C CYS A 165 12.86 19.49 14.91
N SER A 166 12.61 19.31 13.61
CA SER A 166 13.52 18.67 12.66
C SER A 166 14.50 19.62 11.95
N ILE A 167 14.46 20.93 12.25
CA ILE A 167 15.34 21.90 11.60
C ILE A 167 16.78 21.81 12.18
N ARG A 168 17.60 20.96 11.56
CA ARG A 168 19.00 20.75 11.94
C ARG A 168 19.95 21.17 10.82
N LEU A 169 21.21 21.38 11.16
CA LEU A 169 22.35 21.46 10.24
C LEU A 169 23.48 20.67 10.87
N GLU A 170 24.15 19.82 10.08
CA GLU A 170 25.36 19.13 10.51
C GLU A 170 26.28 19.01 9.29
N VAL A 171 27.42 19.68 9.35
CA VAL A 171 28.37 19.75 8.21
C VAL A 171 29.79 19.53 8.73
N PRO A 172 30.50 18.50 8.25
CA PRO A 172 31.91 18.33 8.58
C PRO A 172 32.72 19.46 7.94
N LEU A 173 33.61 20.08 8.71
CA LEU A 173 34.49 21.16 8.25
C LEU A 173 35.90 20.66 7.90
N GLY A 174 36.30 19.50 8.43
CA GLY A 174 37.65 18.94 8.27
C GLY A 174 38.16 18.38 9.59
N ASP A 175 39.46 18.47 9.83
CA ASP A 175 40.09 18.14 11.11
C ASP A 175 40.83 19.36 11.68
N THR A 176 41.32 19.26 12.92
CA THR A 176 42.04 20.34 13.61
C THR A 176 43.30 20.84 12.90
N ASN A 177 43.86 20.08 11.95
CA ASN A 177 45.07 20.44 11.21
C ASN A 177 44.78 20.86 9.77
N ASN A 178 43.67 20.40 9.18
CA ASN A 178 43.31 20.65 7.80
C ASN A 178 41.81 20.90 7.65
N LEU A 179 41.44 22.17 7.52
CA LEU A 179 40.08 22.59 7.19
C LEU A 179 39.81 22.26 5.71
N MET A 180 38.85 21.37 5.44
CA MET A 180 38.52 20.89 4.09
C MET A 180 37.55 21.83 3.35
N VAL A 181 37.21 22.96 3.94
CA VAL A 181 36.24 23.92 3.40
C VAL A 181 36.86 25.32 3.26
N SER A 182 36.44 26.05 2.23
CA SER A 182 36.93 27.42 2.02
C SER A 182 36.33 28.39 3.05
N PRO A 183 37.01 29.52 3.35
CA PRO A 183 36.46 30.55 4.23
C PRO A 183 35.11 31.09 3.76
N GLU A 184 34.90 31.23 2.45
CA GLU A 184 33.63 31.67 1.85
C GLU A 184 32.52 30.66 2.14
N TYR A 185 32.84 29.37 2.05
CA TYR A 185 31.89 28.30 2.36
C TYR A 185 31.52 28.28 3.85
N VAL A 186 32.47 28.53 4.75
CA VAL A 186 32.18 28.67 6.19
C VAL A 186 31.23 29.86 6.44
N ARG A 187 31.46 31.03 5.80
CA ARG A 187 30.53 32.16 5.92
C ARG A 187 29.11 31.81 5.44
N TYR A 188 29.01 31.11 4.31
CA TYR A 188 27.74 30.62 3.79
C TYR A 188 27.04 29.67 4.78
N LEU A 189 27.78 28.70 5.34
CA LEU A 189 27.24 27.74 6.31
C LEU A 189 26.76 28.42 7.59
N ILE A 190 27.47 29.44 8.08
CA ILE A 190 27.02 30.25 9.21
C ILE A 190 25.76 31.05 8.87
N GLY A 191 25.66 31.59 7.65
CA GLY A 191 24.43 32.20 7.15
C GLY A 191 23.23 31.23 7.21
N VAL A 192 23.39 30.01 6.68
CA VAL A 192 22.36 28.96 6.74
C VAL A 192 22.02 28.56 8.18
N ALA A 193 23.02 28.49 9.06
CA ALA A 193 22.81 28.19 10.48
C ALA A 193 22.01 29.30 11.18
N ASN A 194 22.28 30.57 10.87
CA ASN A 194 21.55 31.72 11.38
C ASN A 194 20.10 31.78 10.86
N GLU A 195 19.86 31.47 9.59
CA GLU A 195 18.50 31.36 9.04
C GLU A 195 17.69 30.28 9.78
N LYS A 196 18.32 29.14 10.09
CA LYS A 196 17.69 28.06 10.87
C LYS A 196 17.46 28.47 12.32
N MET A 197 18.38 29.21 12.94
CA MET A 197 18.22 29.80 14.28
C MET A 197 17.01 30.73 14.34
N GLU A 198 16.87 31.62 13.36
CA GLU A 198 15.74 32.54 13.26
C GLU A 198 14.42 31.80 13.06
N ALA A 199 14.39 30.78 12.20
CA ALA A 199 13.22 29.94 12.01
C ALA A 199 12.87 29.13 13.29
N ASN A 200 13.86 28.74 14.10
CA ASN A 200 13.66 28.09 15.40
C ASN A 200 13.06 29.07 16.42
N ARG A 201 13.54 30.32 16.43
CA ARG A 201 13.04 31.38 17.31
C ARG A 201 11.57 31.69 17.03
N ARG A 202 11.19 31.90 15.76
CA ARG A 202 9.77 32.13 15.38
C ARG A 202 8.83 31.02 15.82
N ARG A 203 9.26 29.75 15.73
CA ARG A 203 8.47 28.61 16.22
C ARG A 203 8.33 28.61 17.74
N THR A 204 9.40 28.96 18.44
CA THR A 204 9.44 29.08 19.90
C THR A 204 8.50 30.19 20.38
N ASP A 205 8.53 31.35 19.72
CA ASP A 205 7.65 32.49 20.03
C ASP A 205 6.19 32.15 19.76
N ASN A 206 5.89 31.55 18.60
CA ASN A 206 4.53 31.09 18.28
C ASN A 206 4.00 30.07 19.29
N PHE A 207 4.86 29.19 19.80
CA PHE A 207 4.48 28.22 20.83
C PHE A 207 4.25 28.87 22.19
N LEU A 208 5.05 29.86 22.58
CA LEU A 208 4.82 30.66 23.77
C LEU A 208 3.47 31.39 23.69
N THR A 209 3.18 32.06 22.57
CA THR A 209 1.89 32.74 22.36
C THR A 209 0.72 31.76 22.43
N ALA A 210 0.87 30.58 21.83
CA ALA A 210 -0.17 29.56 21.86
C ALA A 210 -0.41 29.01 23.28
N LEU A 211 0.63 28.86 24.11
CA LEU A 211 0.51 28.48 25.52
C LEU A 211 -0.23 29.54 26.34
N GLN A 212 0.13 30.81 26.18
CA GLN A 212 -0.54 31.92 26.86
C GLN A 212 -2.03 32.00 26.50
N ASN A 213 -2.35 31.86 25.21
CA ASN A 213 -3.74 31.85 24.73
C ASN A 213 -4.53 30.62 25.20
N SER A 214 -3.84 29.54 25.59
CA SER A 214 -4.45 28.31 26.11
C SER A 214 -4.67 28.34 27.63
N GLY A 215 -4.55 29.50 28.26
CA GLY A 215 -4.83 29.69 29.70
C GLY A 215 -3.64 29.46 30.64
N PHE A 216 -2.41 29.38 30.12
CA PHE A 216 -1.20 29.37 30.94
C PHE A 216 -0.91 30.80 31.41
N VAL A 217 -1.51 31.22 32.52
CA VAL A 217 -1.29 32.57 33.08
C VAL A 217 0.15 32.66 33.61
N ALA A 218 0.94 33.60 33.10
CA ALA A 218 2.18 34.01 33.75
C ALA A 218 1.80 34.91 34.93
N SER A 219 2.15 34.52 36.15
CA SER A 219 2.06 35.45 37.28
C SER A 219 3.08 36.57 37.05
N GLU A 220 2.62 37.78 36.81
CA GLU A 220 3.44 38.97 37.03
C GLU A 220 3.79 39.01 38.52
N ILE A 221 5.05 38.72 38.85
CA ILE A 221 5.60 39.07 40.15
C ILE A 221 6.14 40.49 40.00
N ALA A 222 5.43 41.41 40.62
CA ALA A 222 5.93 42.74 40.92
C ALA A 222 7.20 42.61 41.78
N GLU A 223 8.34 43.03 41.24
CA GLU A 223 9.45 43.52 42.05
C GLU A 223 9.43 45.05 42.01
N SER A 224 9.31 45.58 43.20
CA SER A 224 9.37 46.97 43.61
C SER A 224 10.74 47.62 43.40
N GLY A 225 10.75 48.84 42.86
CA GLY A 225 11.83 49.85 42.92
C GLY A 225 13.04 49.52 42.06
N ASP A 226 13.63 50.41 41.26
CA ASP A 226 13.83 51.84 41.46
C ASP A 226 14.15 52.50 40.08
N ARG A 227 13.58 53.70 39.88
CA ARG A 227 14.12 54.83 39.08
C ARG A 227 14.19 54.83 37.54
N VAL A 228 13.38 55.76 37.00
CA VAL A 228 13.78 57.00 36.26
C VAL A 228 13.36 57.11 34.79
N LEU A 229 12.33 57.97 34.60
CA LEU A 229 12.10 59.04 33.59
C LEU A 229 12.34 58.67 32.10
N VAL A 230 11.43 58.95 31.16
CA VAL A 230 11.07 60.28 30.65
C VAL A 230 9.93 60.13 29.62
N ASN A 231 8.90 60.96 29.81
CA ASN A 231 7.96 61.64 28.90
C ASN A 231 7.76 61.25 27.42
N GLY A 232 6.49 61.43 27.01
CA GLY A 232 6.10 61.96 25.70
C GLY A 232 4.99 61.12 25.07
N GLU A 233 3.71 61.41 25.35
CA GLU A 233 2.83 62.24 24.48
C GLU A 233 2.31 61.49 23.24
N VAL A 234 1.05 61.56 22.79
CA VAL A 234 -0.28 61.98 23.27
C VAL A 234 -1.22 61.74 22.06
N ASP A 235 -2.53 61.65 22.33
CA ASP A 235 -3.67 61.84 21.42
C ASP A 235 -4.08 60.76 20.39
N ASN A 236 -5.36 60.62 20.01
CA ASN A 236 -6.68 60.78 20.65
C ASN A 236 -7.74 60.40 19.58
N ASN A 237 -8.98 60.17 20.05
CA ASN A 237 -10.26 60.28 19.33
C ASN A 237 -10.67 59.20 18.29
N GLY A 238 -11.71 58.42 18.59
CA GLY A 238 -13.13 58.86 18.65
C GLY A 238 -14.00 58.51 17.42
N GLY A 239 -15.24 58.05 17.66
CA GLY A 239 -16.40 58.30 16.78
C GLY A 239 -17.23 57.10 16.28
N SER A 240 -18.52 57.11 16.59
CA SER A 240 -19.59 56.17 16.18
C SER A 240 -20.45 56.72 15.02
N THR A 241 -21.19 55.85 14.28
CA THR A 241 -22.61 55.96 13.80
C THR A 241 -22.92 55.12 12.53
N HIS A 242 -24.23 55.02 12.20
CA HIS A 242 -25.00 53.94 11.57
C HIS A 242 -25.12 53.88 10.01
N SER A 243 -25.56 52.67 9.56
CA SER A 243 -26.53 52.29 8.50
C SER A 243 -26.16 52.14 6.99
N GLU A 244 -26.48 50.92 6.53
CA GLU A 244 -27.09 50.46 5.26
C GLU A 244 -26.30 50.23 3.93
N ALA A 245 -26.26 48.93 3.59
CA ALA A 245 -26.57 48.28 2.30
C ALA A 245 -25.48 47.97 1.24
N GLN A 246 -25.46 46.67 0.88
CA GLN A 246 -25.09 45.99 -0.37
C GLN A 246 -23.66 45.44 -0.62
N SER A 247 -23.66 44.11 -0.77
CA SER A 247 -22.87 43.26 -1.67
C SER A 247 -21.48 42.73 -1.24
N SER A 248 -21.24 41.46 -1.64
CA SER A 248 -19.95 40.78 -1.89
C SER A 248 -19.25 39.98 -0.77
N GLY A 249 -18.71 38.81 -1.16
CA GLY A 249 -17.60 38.06 -0.53
C GLY A 249 -17.96 37.16 0.66
N CYS A 250 -18.10 35.84 0.57
CA CYS A 250 -17.10 34.77 0.32
C CYS A 250 -15.90 34.71 1.29
N GLN A 251 -15.58 33.47 1.71
CA GLN A 251 -14.39 32.97 2.47
C GLN A 251 -14.52 33.06 4.01
N LEU A 252 -14.60 31.97 4.81
CA LEU A 252 -13.95 30.65 4.82
C LEU A 252 -12.42 30.68 4.80
N ASN A 253 -11.88 30.72 6.03
CA ASN A 253 -10.99 29.74 6.63
C ASN A 253 -9.70 29.32 5.91
N SER A 254 -8.60 29.71 6.57
CA SER A 254 -7.61 28.81 7.17
C SER A 254 -7.18 27.58 6.36
N SER A 255 -5.95 27.66 5.87
CA SER A 255 -5.10 26.53 5.53
C SER A 255 -4.50 25.90 6.79
N ASP A 256 -4.59 24.58 6.91
CA ASP A 256 -3.68 23.81 7.74
C ASP A 256 -3.35 22.45 7.08
N LYS A 257 -2.20 21.92 7.50
CA LYS A 257 -1.77 20.51 7.59
C LYS A 257 -0.92 19.87 6.49
N GLY A 258 0.15 19.21 6.98
CA GLY A 258 0.93 18.17 6.29
C GLY A 258 0.61 16.76 6.81
N TYR A 259 1.49 15.77 6.52
CA TYR A 259 1.90 14.55 7.29
C TYR A 259 2.27 13.34 6.39
N ASN A 260 3.15 12.45 6.86
CA ASN A 260 3.36 11.05 6.40
C ASN A 260 4.08 10.16 7.46
N GLY A 261 3.89 8.83 7.44
CA GLY A 261 4.71 7.80 8.16
C GLY A 261 4.15 6.33 8.22
N ASP A 262 5.05 5.33 8.09
CA ASP A 262 4.94 3.84 7.84
C ASP A 262 5.02 2.86 9.06
N ALA A 263 4.86 1.52 8.84
CA ALA A 263 5.38 0.38 9.68
C ALA A 263 5.46 -1.02 8.96
N ASN A 264 6.20 -2.00 9.54
CA ASN A 264 6.66 -3.35 9.05
C ASN A 264 6.55 -4.48 10.15
N TYR A 265 6.59 -5.80 9.76
CA TYR A 265 6.98 -7.11 10.44
C TYR A 265 5.99 -8.31 10.16
N GLU A 266 6.24 -9.62 10.39
CA GLU A 266 7.04 -10.74 9.76
C GLU A 266 6.29 -12.12 9.93
N ARG A 267 6.79 -13.27 9.39
CA ARG A 267 6.21 -14.65 9.39
C ARG A 267 6.65 -15.60 10.55
N ARG A 268 5.78 -16.55 10.99
CA ARG A 268 5.96 -18.05 10.99
C ARG A 268 4.81 -18.83 11.70
N ASP A 269 4.24 -19.85 11.04
CA ASP A 269 4.11 -21.27 11.49
C ASP A 269 3.13 -22.09 10.61
N ALA A 270 3.45 -23.38 10.45
CA ALA A 270 2.79 -24.37 9.59
C ALA A 270 2.08 -25.44 10.42
N ASP A 271 0.88 -25.89 10.02
CA ASP A 271 0.43 -27.30 10.16
C ASP A 271 -0.96 -27.57 9.54
N ALA A 272 -1.12 -28.79 8.99
CA ALA A 272 -2.35 -29.59 8.76
C ALA A 272 -3.41 -29.03 7.76
N THR A 273 -4.11 -29.78 6.89
CA THR A 273 -4.28 -31.22 6.58
C THR A 273 -5.12 -31.33 5.29
N GLN A 274 -4.94 -32.40 4.52
CA GLN A 274 -5.78 -32.83 3.38
C GLN A 274 -7.26 -33.00 3.77
N PHE A 275 -8.20 -32.59 2.90
CA PHE A 275 -9.48 -33.30 2.64
C PHE A 275 -10.05 -32.86 1.28
N GLY A 276 -10.36 -33.85 0.42
CA GLY A 276 -10.81 -33.68 -0.97
C GLY A 276 -12.20 -33.06 -1.12
N SER A 277 -12.43 -32.41 -2.25
CA SER A 277 -13.75 -31.93 -2.67
C SER A 277 -14.31 -32.86 -3.73
N LEU A 278 -15.43 -33.51 -3.43
CA LEU A 278 -16.31 -34.11 -4.44
C LEU A 278 -16.72 -33.03 -5.45
N GLY A 279 -16.67 -33.36 -6.74
CA GLY A 279 -17.06 -32.48 -7.84
C GLY A 279 -18.57 -32.31 -7.92
N VAL A 280 -19.01 -31.06 -7.98
CA VAL A 280 -20.37 -30.63 -8.34
C VAL A 280 -20.23 -29.90 -9.69
N PRO A 281 -21.21 -29.97 -10.62
CA PRO A 281 -21.06 -29.43 -11.98
C PRO A 281 -20.66 -27.94 -11.98
N ASP A 282 -19.76 -27.55 -12.89
CA ASP A 282 -19.27 -26.16 -13.06
C ASP A 282 -20.40 -25.22 -13.50
N ILE A 283 -21.18 -24.75 -12.53
CA ILE A 283 -22.08 -23.62 -12.72
C ILE A 283 -21.22 -22.35 -12.67
N SER A 284 -21.29 -21.56 -13.74
CA SER A 284 -20.69 -20.22 -13.76
C SER A 284 -21.79 -19.16 -13.66
N LEU A 285 -21.65 -18.20 -12.74
CA LEU A 285 -22.58 -17.08 -12.63
C LEU A 285 -22.02 -15.86 -13.37
N SER A 286 -22.89 -15.17 -14.11
CA SER A 286 -22.54 -13.92 -14.79
C SER A 286 -22.66 -12.74 -13.83
N ILE A 287 -21.61 -11.93 -13.73
CA ILE A 287 -21.68 -10.64 -13.04
C ILE A 287 -22.18 -9.59 -14.03
N ILE A 288 -23.21 -8.84 -13.65
CA ILE A 288 -23.84 -7.79 -14.45
C ILE A 288 -23.53 -6.45 -13.81
N GLN A 289 -22.85 -5.57 -14.55
CA GLN A 289 -22.65 -4.19 -14.13
C GLN A 289 -23.98 -3.44 -14.12
N MET A 290 -24.24 -2.68 -13.05
CA MET A 290 -25.48 -1.91 -12.93
C MET A 290 -25.34 -0.56 -13.63
N VAL A 291 -26.32 -0.21 -14.46
CA VAL A 291 -26.45 1.14 -15.02
C VAL A 291 -27.17 2.00 -13.99
N ILE A 292 -26.46 2.99 -13.44
CA ILE A 292 -27.02 3.86 -12.40
C ILE A 292 -27.66 5.10 -13.05
N VAL A 293 -28.88 5.42 -12.61
CA VAL A 293 -29.65 6.59 -13.08
C VAL A 293 -30.14 7.43 -11.90
N GLY A 294 -30.30 8.73 -12.08
CA GLY A 294 -30.68 9.67 -11.01
C GLY A 294 -29.47 10.39 -10.44
N GLU A 295 -29.08 10.07 -9.21
CA GLU A 295 -27.87 10.60 -8.59
C GLU A 295 -26.58 10.05 -9.24
N PRO A 296 -25.45 10.78 -9.18
CA PRO A 296 -24.20 10.33 -9.79
C PRO A 296 -23.67 9.02 -9.17
N VAL A 297 -23.20 8.09 -10.02
CA VAL A 297 -22.69 6.77 -9.61
C VAL A 297 -21.50 6.87 -8.65
N GLU A 298 -20.75 7.97 -8.70
CA GLU A 298 -19.62 8.24 -7.83
C GLU A 298 -20.02 8.31 -6.36
N LYS A 299 -21.30 8.55 -6.03
CA LYS A 299 -21.81 8.43 -4.66
C LYS A 299 -21.76 7.00 -4.12
N LEU A 300 -21.66 5.99 -4.99
CA LEU A 300 -21.50 4.58 -4.62
C LEU A 300 -20.03 4.15 -4.57
N PHE A 301 -19.09 5.03 -4.98
CA PHE A 301 -17.65 4.79 -4.89
C PHE A 301 -17.17 5.05 -3.47
N LEU A 302 -17.52 4.13 -2.57
CA LEU A 302 -17.32 4.20 -1.13
C LEU A 302 -16.71 2.89 -0.63
N TRP A 303 -15.78 2.94 0.33
CA TRP A 303 -15.46 1.77 1.15
C TRP A 303 -15.79 2.00 2.63
N GLY A 304 -16.05 0.90 3.35
CA GLY A 304 -16.40 0.97 4.77
C GLY A 304 -17.71 1.73 5.04
N HIS A 305 -18.58 1.81 4.03
CA HIS A 305 -19.99 2.12 4.18
C HIS A 305 -20.73 0.88 4.69
N SER A 306 -21.98 1.02 5.09
CA SER A 306 -22.86 -0.10 5.37
C SER A 306 -24.15 0.02 4.55
N ALA A 307 -24.82 -1.11 4.33
CA ALA A 307 -26.05 -1.16 3.54
C ALA A 307 -27.05 -2.15 4.15
N CYS A 308 -28.34 -1.85 4.00
CA CYS A 308 -29.45 -2.70 4.42
C CYS A 308 -30.45 -2.85 3.28
N THR A 309 -31.09 -4.02 3.18
CA THR A 309 -32.21 -4.24 2.28
C THR A 309 -33.50 -3.71 2.90
N LEU A 310 -34.33 -3.08 2.08
CA LEU A 310 -35.68 -2.65 2.43
C LEU A 310 -36.64 -3.53 1.63
N ASP A 311 -37.34 -4.41 2.35
CA ASP A 311 -38.38 -5.26 1.77
C ASP A 311 -39.76 -4.65 2.10
N ASP A 312 -40.24 -3.77 1.21
CA ASP A 312 -41.66 -3.42 1.18
C ASP A 312 -42.35 -4.32 0.14
N THR A 313 -43.59 -4.70 0.43
CA THR A 313 -44.51 -5.51 -0.39
C THR A 313 -44.64 -5.09 -1.86
N LYS A 314 -44.14 -3.90 -2.24
CA LYS A 314 -44.19 -3.35 -3.60
C LYS A 314 -42.85 -2.92 -4.18
N CYS A 315 -41.77 -2.79 -3.39
CA CYS A 315 -40.48 -2.26 -3.83
C CYS A 315 -39.35 -2.79 -2.95
N GLN A 316 -38.40 -3.52 -3.55
CA GLN A 316 -37.18 -3.93 -2.85
C GLN A 316 -36.02 -3.00 -3.21
N LYS A 317 -35.46 -2.31 -2.21
CA LYS A 317 -34.39 -1.32 -2.42
C LYS A 317 -33.24 -1.56 -1.45
N VAL A 318 -32.06 -1.03 -1.77
CA VAL A 318 -30.87 -1.07 -0.91
C VAL A 318 -30.60 0.32 -0.36
N LEU A 319 -30.66 0.45 0.97
CA LEU A 319 -30.36 1.67 1.69
C LEU A 319 -28.90 1.67 2.12
N ILE A 320 -28.14 2.68 1.71
CA ILE A 320 -26.70 2.79 1.93
C ILE A 320 -26.41 4.02 2.78
N PHE A 321 -25.53 3.86 3.77
CA PHE A 321 -25.13 4.95 4.65
C PHE A 321 -23.60 5.04 4.82
N GLY A 322 -23.13 6.29 4.81
CA GLY A 322 -21.77 6.66 5.20
C GLY A 322 -20.66 6.06 4.34
N GLY A 323 -19.48 5.85 4.94
CA GLY A 323 -18.28 5.34 4.26
C GLY A 323 -17.27 6.44 3.92
N PHE A 324 -16.22 6.06 3.17
CA PHE A 324 -15.19 6.97 2.70
C PHE A 324 -15.04 6.87 1.18
N GLY A 325 -15.11 8.00 0.50
CA GLY A 325 -15.10 8.08 -0.97
C GLY A 325 -16.04 9.18 -1.46
N GLY A 326 -16.59 9.03 -2.66
CA GLY A 326 -17.51 10.00 -3.27
C GLY A 326 -16.87 10.97 -4.27
N ILE A 327 -17.70 11.87 -4.81
CA ILE A 327 -17.35 12.91 -5.79
C ILE A 327 -16.29 13.86 -5.21
N GLY A 328 -15.18 14.08 -5.92
CA GLY A 328 -14.13 15.03 -5.53
C GLY A 328 -13.02 14.41 -4.65
N ARG A 329 -12.48 15.18 -3.68
CA ARG A 329 -11.51 14.64 -2.70
C ARG A 329 -12.22 13.66 -1.78
N HIS A 330 -11.69 12.44 -1.65
CA HIS A 330 -12.31 11.42 -0.79
C HIS A 330 -12.35 11.89 0.67
N ALA A 331 -13.54 11.84 1.25
CA ALA A 331 -13.78 12.18 2.64
C ALA A 331 -14.73 11.13 3.24
N ARG A 332 -14.87 11.15 4.57
CA ARG A 332 -15.94 10.40 5.22
C ARG A 332 -17.28 11.04 4.87
N ARG A 333 -18.31 10.22 4.72
CA ARG A 333 -19.64 10.62 4.32
C ARG A 333 -20.67 10.26 5.38
N ASN A 334 -21.79 10.97 5.37
CA ASN A 334 -23.02 10.65 6.10
C ASN A 334 -24.24 10.72 5.17
N ASP A 335 -24.02 10.57 3.86
CA ASP A 335 -25.13 10.52 2.91
C ASP A 335 -25.96 9.26 3.18
N SER A 336 -27.28 9.41 3.10
CA SER A 336 -28.24 8.31 3.06
C SER A 336 -28.77 8.21 1.64
N VAL A 337 -28.42 7.15 0.94
CA VAL A 337 -28.81 6.95 -0.48
C VAL A 337 -29.56 5.65 -0.65
N LEU A 338 -30.55 5.69 -1.53
CA LEU A 338 -31.45 4.58 -1.82
C LEU A 338 -31.20 4.12 -3.25
N LEU A 339 -30.83 2.85 -3.41
CA LEU A 339 -30.63 2.22 -4.70
C LEU A 339 -31.78 1.25 -4.99
N ASP A 340 -32.46 1.45 -6.11
CA ASP A 340 -33.35 0.45 -6.70
C ASP A 340 -32.53 -0.47 -7.63
N PRO A 341 -32.32 -1.75 -7.28
CA PRO A 341 -31.48 -2.65 -8.06
C PRO A 341 -32.15 -3.20 -9.33
N LEU A 342 -33.47 -3.03 -9.49
CA LEU A 342 -34.18 -3.47 -10.68
C LEU A 342 -33.95 -2.51 -11.84
N CYS A 343 -34.06 -1.20 -11.59
CA CYS A 343 -33.91 -0.17 -12.62
C CYS A 343 -32.63 0.66 -12.49
N GLY A 344 -31.83 0.44 -11.46
CA GLY A 344 -30.59 1.18 -11.20
C GLY A 344 -30.80 2.61 -10.69
N LYS A 345 -32.02 2.95 -10.25
CA LYS A 345 -32.34 4.31 -9.79
C LYS A 345 -31.70 4.58 -8.44
N LEU A 346 -30.80 5.57 -8.39
CA LEU A 346 -30.14 6.04 -7.17
C LEU A 346 -30.74 7.39 -6.74
N GLU A 347 -31.21 7.46 -5.51
CA GLU A 347 -31.87 8.64 -4.94
C GLU A 347 -31.24 9.02 -3.59
N ALA A 348 -30.93 10.30 -3.40
CA ALA A 348 -30.54 10.80 -2.09
C ALA A 348 -31.77 10.99 -1.20
N ILE A 349 -31.75 10.40 0.00
CA ILE A 349 -32.83 10.59 0.97
C ILE A 349 -32.57 11.91 1.70
N LYS A 350 -33.52 12.85 1.60
CA LYS A 350 -33.50 14.07 2.40
C LYS A 350 -33.87 13.71 3.84
N VAL A 351 -32.85 13.64 4.68
CA VAL A 351 -32.99 13.26 6.09
C VAL A 351 -32.74 14.44 7.02
N GLN A 352 -33.44 14.46 8.15
CA GLN A 352 -33.20 15.42 9.24
C GLN A 352 -32.29 14.80 10.31
N GLY A 353 -31.33 15.57 10.85
CA GLY A 353 -30.54 15.18 12.02
C GLY A 353 -29.50 14.08 11.79
N ALA A 354 -28.96 13.92 10.57
CA ALA A 354 -28.10 12.80 10.21
C ALA A 354 -26.85 12.63 11.13
N PRO A 355 -26.37 11.38 11.32
CA PRO A 355 -25.15 11.11 12.08
C PRO A 355 -23.93 11.80 11.47
N SER A 356 -22.87 11.96 12.26
CA SER A 356 -21.59 12.47 11.78
C SER A 356 -21.02 11.61 10.64
N PRO A 357 -20.29 12.20 9.66
CA PRO A 357 -19.63 11.44 8.60
C PRO A 357 -18.67 10.39 9.13
N ARG A 358 -18.87 9.12 8.77
CA ARG A 358 -18.21 7.99 9.42
C ARG A 358 -17.96 6.82 8.49
N LEU A 359 -16.95 5.99 8.80
CA LEU A 359 -16.66 4.73 8.11
C LEU A 359 -16.45 3.59 9.10
N GLY A 360 -16.64 2.34 8.65
CA GLY A 360 -16.42 1.15 9.45
C GLY A 360 -17.41 0.98 10.60
N HIS A 361 -18.58 1.58 10.47
CA HIS A 361 -19.77 1.30 11.28
C HIS A 361 -20.49 0.08 10.71
N THR A 362 -21.47 -0.45 11.43
CA THR A 362 -22.43 -1.42 10.90
C THR A 362 -23.82 -0.81 10.85
N SER A 363 -24.61 -1.24 9.88
CA SER A 363 -26.05 -1.00 9.86
C SER A 363 -26.86 -2.28 9.95
N SER A 364 -28.02 -2.21 10.58
CA SER A 364 -28.93 -3.34 10.77
C SER A 364 -30.37 -2.88 10.68
N MET A 365 -31.20 -3.62 9.94
CA MET A 365 -32.63 -3.32 9.78
C MET A 365 -33.44 -4.12 10.81
N VAL A 366 -34.30 -3.44 11.56
CA VAL A 366 -35.29 -4.07 12.45
C VAL A 366 -36.64 -3.40 12.22
N GLY A 367 -37.55 -4.07 11.51
CA GLY A 367 -38.77 -3.44 10.99
C GLY A 367 -38.41 -2.29 10.04
N ASP A 368 -39.05 -1.12 10.22
CA ASP A 368 -38.83 0.10 9.42
C ASP A 368 -37.70 1.00 9.98
N LEU A 369 -36.85 0.44 10.84
CA LEU A 369 -35.80 1.18 11.54
C LEU A 369 -34.43 0.65 11.15
N MET A 370 -33.61 1.51 10.54
CA MET A 370 -32.20 1.23 10.28
C MET A 370 -31.36 1.74 11.44
N PHE A 371 -30.73 0.83 12.16
CA PHE A 371 -29.78 1.16 13.23
C PHE A 371 -28.37 1.26 12.67
N VAL A 372 -27.63 2.31 13.01
CA VAL A 372 -26.21 2.52 12.71
C VAL A 372 -25.44 2.56 14.02
N ILE A 373 -24.46 1.67 14.17
CA ILE A 373 -23.73 1.47 15.43
C ILE A 373 -22.25 1.78 15.22
N GLY A 374 -21.73 2.69 16.04
CA GLY A 374 -20.32 3.04 16.13
C GLY A 374 -19.69 3.52 14.82
N GLY A 375 -18.47 3.05 14.55
CA GLY A 375 -17.65 3.48 13.43
C GLY A 375 -16.61 4.53 13.83
N ARG A 376 -16.08 5.25 12.85
CA ARG A 376 -15.03 6.26 13.07
C ARG A 376 -15.27 7.49 12.21
N ALA A 377 -15.45 8.64 12.85
CA ALA A 377 -15.62 9.93 12.17
C ALA A 377 -14.28 10.65 11.92
N HIS A 378 -13.26 10.39 12.74
CA HIS A 378 -11.93 10.95 12.60
C HIS A 378 -10.85 9.95 13.05
N PRO A 379 -9.57 10.08 12.65
CA PRO A 379 -8.51 9.21 13.16
C PRO A 379 -8.48 9.02 14.69
N VAL A 380 -8.92 9.97 15.50
CA VAL A 380 -8.97 9.81 16.96
C VAL A 380 -10.38 9.64 17.52
N ASP A 381 -11.39 9.76 16.66
CA ASP A 381 -12.80 9.77 17.06
C ASP A 381 -13.47 8.47 16.64
N ILE A 382 -13.32 7.46 17.48
CA ILE A 382 -14.01 6.18 17.39
C ILE A 382 -15.30 6.30 18.18
N LEU A 383 -16.40 5.87 17.58
CA LEU A 383 -17.74 6.12 18.06
C LEU A 383 -18.33 4.84 18.67
N ASN A 384 -19.19 5.02 19.65
CA ASN A 384 -20.08 4.00 20.22
C ASN A 384 -21.56 4.40 20.18
N ASP A 385 -21.87 5.51 19.54
CA ASP A 385 -23.24 6.01 19.42
C ASP A 385 -24.10 5.04 18.59
N VAL A 386 -25.39 5.03 18.92
CA VAL A 386 -26.42 4.28 18.20
C VAL A 386 -27.37 5.28 17.58
N TRP A 387 -27.39 5.32 16.26
CA TRP A 387 -28.31 6.15 15.49
C TRP A 387 -29.38 5.28 14.87
N VAL A 388 -30.61 5.80 14.79
CA VAL A 388 -31.70 5.14 14.10
C VAL A 388 -32.29 6.05 13.03
N LEU A 389 -32.44 5.53 11.82
CA LEU A 389 -33.19 6.15 10.74
C LEU A 389 -34.56 5.49 10.66
N ASN A 390 -35.61 6.28 10.86
CA ASN A 390 -36.96 5.86 10.53
C ASN A 390 -37.17 6.02 9.03
N THR A 391 -37.28 4.92 8.30
CA THR A 391 -37.32 4.92 6.83
C THR A 391 -38.65 5.44 6.27
N SER A 392 -39.72 5.39 7.06
CA SER A 392 -41.04 5.92 6.71
C SER A 392 -41.13 7.44 6.90
N LYS A 393 -40.35 8.01 7.84
CA LYS A 393 -40.32 9.45 8.16
C LYS A 393 -39.10 10.18 7.60
N ASN A 394 -38.07 9.46 7.16
CA ASN A 394 -36.76 10.00 6.78
C ASN A 394 -36.13 10.87 7.87
N GLU A 395 -36.19 10.41 9.12
CA GLU A 395 -35.70 11.14 10.29
C GLU A 395 -34.65 10.30 11.03
N TRP A 396 -33.46 10.88 11.24
CA TRP A 396 -32.43 10.30 12.10
C TRP A 396 -32.64 10.73 13.54
N ARG A 397 -32.41 9.80 14.47
CA ARG A 397 -32.39 10.07 15.90
C ARG A 397 -31.21 9.38 16.55
N LEU A 398 -30.52 10.11 17.43
CA LEU A 398 -29.56 9.54 18.36
C LEU A 398 -30.33 8.84 19.48
N LEU A 399 -29.99 7.59 19.76
CA LEU A 399 -30.60 6.82 20.84
C LEU A 399 -29.72 6.86 22.09
N GLU A 400 -30.35 7.12 23.23
CA GLU A 400 -29.75 6.94 24.54
C GLU A 400 -29.97 5.49 24.97
N CYS A 401 -28.95 4.66 24.82
CA CYS A 401 -28.99 3.26 25.24
C CYS A 401 -28.42 3.09 26.65
N THR A 402 -29.02 2.19 27.43
CA THR A 402 -28.62 1.90 28.81
C THR A 402 -28.02 0.48 28.93
N GLY A 403 -27.67 0.03 30.14
CA GLY A 403 -27.08 -1.29 30.38
C GLY A 403 -25.56 -1.34 30.21
N CYS A 404 -25.02 -2.47 29.75
CA CYS A 404 -23.60 -2.66 29.45
C CYS A 404 -23.23 -1.99 28.12
N VAL A 405 -23.21 -0.66 28.11
CA VAL A 405 -23.07 0.17 26.90
C VAL A 405 -21.94 -0.30 26.00
N PHE A 406 -22.23 -0.44 24.71
CA PHE A 406 -21.26 -0.81 23.70
C PHE A 406 -20.05 0.14 23.73
N PRO A 407 -18.81 -0.38 23.78
CA PRO A 407 -17.62 0.46 23.79
C PRO A 407 -17.29 1.01 22.39
N PRO A 408 -16.54 2.13 22.29
CA PRO A 408 -16.19 2.73 21.00
C PRO A 408 -15.46 1.77 20.07
N ARG A 409 -16.08 1.45 18.93
CA ARG A 409 -15.52 0.47 17.98
C ARG A 409 -15.78 0.80 16.53
N HIS A 410 -14.83 0.43 15.69
CA HIS A 410 -15.02 0.39 14.24
C HIS A 410 -14.53 -0.93 13.64
N ARG A 411 -14.93 -1.23 12.40
CA ARG A 411 -14.63 -2.50 11.69
C ARG A 411 -15.06 -3.74 12.48
N HIS A 412 -16.08 -3.59 13.32
CA HIS A 412 -16.85 -4.69 13.92
C HIS A 412 -17.86 -5.21 12.90
N ALA A 413 -18.48 -6.36 13.20
CA ALA A 413 -19.56 -6.91 12.39
C ALA A 413 -20.84 -7.03 13.24
N ALA A 414 -22.00 -6.91 12.60
CA ALA A 414 -23.28 -6.98 13.27
C ALA A 414 -24.30 -7.81 12.48
N ALA A 415 -25.22 -8.45 13.20
CA ALA A 415 -26.30 -9.24 12.63
C ALA A 415 -27.55 -9.21 13.52
N VAL A 416 -28.72 -9.39 12.90
CA VAL A 416 -30.02 -9.29 13.59
C VAL A 416 -30.62 -10.68 13.77
N VAL A 417 -31.10 -10.96 14.99
CA VAL A 417 -31.98 -12.12 15.26
C VAL A 417 -33.20 -11.63 16.04
N GLY A 418 -34.36 -11.64 15.38
CA GLY A 418 -35.59 -11.07 15.95
C GLY A 418 -35.46 -9.56 16.17
N LEU A 419 -35.66 -9.10 17.40
CA LEU A 419 -35.56 -7.69 17.82
C LEU A 419 -34.23 -7.37 18.51
N LYS A 420 -33.20 -8.18 18.26
CA LYS A 420 -31.89 -8.06 18.89
C LYS A 420 -30.79 -7.91 17.85
N ILE A 421 -29.94 -6.91 18.05
CA ILE A 421 -28.78 -6.62 17.19
C ILE A 421 -27.53 -7.09 17.93
N TYR A 422 -26.85 -8.08 17.36
CA TYR A 422 -25.62 -8.64 17.90
C TYR A 422 -24.43 -8.00 17.22
N VAL A 423 -23.45 -7.52 18.00
CA VAL A 423 -22.23 -6.87 17.51
C VAL A 423 -21.01 -7.59 18.04
N PHE A 424 -20.15 -8.05 17.13
CA PHE A 424 -18.96 -8.85 17.45
C PHE A 424 -17.66 -8.19 16.97
N GLY A 425 -16.64 -8.30 17.83
CA GLY A 425 -15.26 -7.91 17.53
C GLY A 425 -15.06 -6.44 17.17
N GLY A 426 -14.08 -6.16 16.31
CA GLY A 426 -13.71 -4.80 15.86
C GLY A 426 -12.47 -4.24 16.56
N ILE A 427 -12.21 -2.95 16.33
CA ILE A 427 -11.07 -2.22 16.90
C ILE A 427 -11.58 -1.14 17.85
N CYS A 428 -11.04 -1.11 19.07
CA CYS A 428 -11.26 -0.10 20.10
C CYS A 428 -9.89 0.46 20.54
N ASN A 429 -9.63 1.76 20.34
CA ASN A 429 -8.37 2.40 20.75
C ASN A 429 -7.11 1.60 20.37
N ASP A 430 -7.04 1.15 19.11
CA ASP A 430 -5.97 0.30 18.52
C ASP A 430 -5.83 -1.12 19.12
N ALA A 431 -6.69 -1.50 20.06
CA ALA A 431 -6.84 -2.88 20.52
C ALA A 431 -7.95 -3.61 19.75
N MET A 432 -7.72 -4.88 19.43
CA MET A 432 -8.73 -5.73 18.80
C MET A 432 -9.62 -6.37 19.85
N CYS A 433 -10.89 -6.54 19.52
CA CYS A 433 -11.87 -7.08 20.46
C CYS A 433 -12.39 -8.45 20.00
N SER A 434 -12.77 -9.29 20.97
CA SER A 434 -13.47 -10.57 20.77
C SER A 434 -14.78 -10.65 21.57
N SER A 435 -15.26 -9.54 22.13
CA SER A 435 -16.51 -9.55 22.89
C SER A 435 -17.72 -9.41 21.98
N LEU A 436 -18.82 -10.03 22.43
CA LEU A 436 -20.13 -10.03 21.77
C LEU A 436 -21.09 -9.18 22.61
N TYR A 437 -21.58 -8.09 22.02
CA TYR A 437 -22.62 -7.27 22.61
C TYR A 437 -23.94 -7.53 21.91
N VAL A 438 -25.04 -7.40 22.65
CA VAL A 438 -26.39 -7.42 22.09
C VAL A 438 -27.16 -6.18 22.53
N LEU A 439 -27.78 -5.50 21.57
CA LEU A 439 -28.73 -4.43 21.81
C LEU A 439 -30.14 -5.00 21.62
N ASP A 440 -30.98 -4.90 22.65
CA ASP A 440 -32.42 -5.15 22.51
C ASP A 440 -33.09 -3.89 21.99
N THR A 441 -33.71 -3.96 20.80
CA THR A 441 -34.28 -2.76 20.17
C THR A 441 -35.60 -2.32 20.77
N ASN A 442 -36.23 -3.14 21.62
CA ASN A 442 -37.44 -2.74 22.35
C ASN A 442 -37.11 -1.98 23.62
N THR A 443 -36.14 -2.47 24.41
CA THR A 443 -35.77 -1.85 25.69
C THR A 443 -34.66 -0.80 25.54
N LEU A 444 -33.94 -0.81 24.41
CA LEU A 444 -32.74 -0.02 24.15
C LEU A 444 -31.60 -0.30 25.15
N GLU A 445 -31.59 -1.50 25.72
CA GLU A 445 -30.56 -1.95 26.65
C GLU A 445 -29.48 -2.77 25.96
N TRP A 446 -28.23 -2.44 26.24
CA TRP A 446 -27.07 -3.23 25.87
C TRP A 446 -26.76 -4.29 26.93
N ASN A 447 -26.39 -5.48 26.46
CA ASN A 447 -25.83 -6.53 27.30
C ASN A 447 -24.56 -7.08 26.66
N GLU A 448 -23.51 -7.27 27.46
CA GLU A 448 -22.35 -8.05 27.05
C GLU A 448 -22.63 -9.53 27.29
N ILE A 449 -22.54 -10.33 26.23
CA ILE A 449 -22.76 -11.77 26.33
C ILE A 449 -21.47 -12.44 26.78
N GLY A 450 -21.55 -13.13 27.92
CA GLY A 450 -20.46 -13.93 28.46
C GLY A 450 -19.97 -14.96 27.45
N ILE A 451 -18.66 -15.03 27.27
CA ILE A 451 -18.03 -15.89 26.27
C ILE A 451 -17.96 -17.33 26.79
N GLN A 452 -18.61 -18.26 26.06
CA GLN A 452 -18.60 -19.69 26.38
C GLN A 452 -18.42 -20.53 25.10
N GLY A 453 -17.82 -21.72 25.23
CA GLY A 453 -17.58 -22.65 24.11
C GLY A 453 -16.26 -22.43 23.37
N GLU A 454 -16.22 -22.71 22.07
CA GLU A 454 -15.06 -22.46 21.20
C GLU A 454 -15.24 -21.11 20.49
N TRP A 455 -14.90 -19.99 21.13
CA TRP A 455 -15.15 -18.66 20.56
C TRP A 455 -13.99 -18.14 19.69
N PRO A 456 -14.26 -17.18 18.78
CA PRO A 456 -13.24 -16.60 17.91
C PRO A 456 -12.28 -15.67 18.66
N CYS A 457 -11.00 -15.66 18.26
CA CYS A 457 -9.99 -14.73 18.78
C CYS A 457 -10.35 -13.25 18.49
N PRO A 458 -9.71 -12.28 19.17
CA PRO A 458 -9.86 -10.86 18.85
C PRO A 458 -9.55 -10.59 17.39
N ARG A 459 -10.46 -9.90 16.70
CA ARG A 459 -10.38 -9.70 15.25
C ARG A 459 -11.18 -8.51 14.77
N HIS A 460 -10.79 -7.95 13.63
CA HIS A 460 -11.56 -6.92 12.93
C HIS A 460 -11.72 -7.24 11.45
N SER A 461 -12.58 -6.49 10.75
CA SER A 461 -12.82 -6.65 9.31
C SER A 461 -13.22 -8.08 8.91
N HIS A 462 -13.89 -8.79 9.80
CA HIS A 462 -14.59 -10.05 9.54
C HIS A 462 -16.04 -9.76 9.14
N SER A 463 -16.80 -10.78 8.75
CA SER A 463 -18.24 -10.64 8.52
C SER A 463 -19.03 -11.47 9.52
N LEU A 464 -20.27 -11.04 9.82
CA LEU A 464 -21.22 -11.71 10.70
C LEU A 464 -22.59 -11.72 10.01
N VAL A 465 -23.24 -12.87 9.92
CA VAL A 465 -24.61 -12.99 9.38
C VAL A 465 -25.47 -13.87 10.29
N ALA A 466 -26.77 -13.64 10.30
CA ALA A 466 -27.71 -14.48 11.02
C ALA A 466 -28.36 -15.50 10.07
N TYR A 467 -28.47 -16.75 10.52
CA TYR A 467 -29.30 -17.76 9.89
C TYR A 467 -30.08 -18.51 10.96
N ARG A 468 -31.41 -18.38 10.93
CA ARG A 468 -32.32 -18.89 11.97
C ARG A 468 -31.93 -18.34 13.36
N CYS A 469 -31.63 -19.22 14.32
CA CYS A 469 -31.25 -18.86 15.70
C CYS A 469 -29.72 -18.88 15.91
N LYS A 470 -28.92 -18.79 14.83
CA LYS A 470 -27.47 -18.81 14.93
C LYS A 470 -26.86 -17.61 14.21
N LEU A 471 -25.78 -17.10 14.76
CA LEU A 471 -24.90 -16.13 14.11
C LEU A 471 -23.70 -16.87 13.55
N TYR A 472 -23.31 -16.59 12.32
CA TYR A 472 -22.12 -17.14 11.69
C TYR A 472 -21.11 -16.04 11.44
N THR A 473 -19.86 -16.26 11.87
CA THR A 473 -18.73 -15.35 11.64
C THR A 473 -17.63 -16.05 10.88
N PHE A 474 -17.07 -15.37 9.89
CA PHE A 474 -15.99 -15.90 9.06
C PHE A 474 -14.87 -14.89 8.91
N GLY A 475 -13.63 -15.40 8.97
CA GLY A 475 -12.40 -14.69 8.66
C GLY A 475 -12.12 -13.47 9.53
N GLY A 476 -11.46 -12.46 8.94
CA GLY A 476 -10.97 -11.26 9.64
C GLY A 476 -9.44 -11.21 9.73
N TYR A 477 -8.95 -10.24 10.49
CA TYR A 477 -7.53 -10.05 10.78
C TYR A 477 -7.33 -9.93 12.29
N ASP A 478 -6.35 -10.65 12.85
CA ASP A 478 -6.06 -10.73 14.29
C ASP A 478 -4.90 -9.82 14.75
N GLY A 479 -4.27 -9.09 13.82
CA GLY A 479 -3.07 -8.28 14.08
C GLY A 479 -1.84 -8.80 13.35
N ASP A 480 -1.80 -10.11 13.09
CA ASP A 480 -0.66 -10.80 12.48
C ASP A 480 -1.02 -11.39 11.10
N LYS A 481 -2.19 -12.03 10.98
CA LYS A 481 -2.59 -12.73 9.76
C LYS A 481 -4.08 -12.64 9.44
N ALA A 482 -4.39 -12.91 8.17
CA ALA A 482 -5.75 -13.15 7.73
C ALA A 482 -6.26 -14.49 8.27
N LEU A 483 -7.53 -14.52 8.65
CA LEU A 483 -8.19 -15.69 9.24
C LEU A 483 -9.16 -16.32 8.23
N GLY A 484 -9.34 -17.64 8.30
CA GLY A 484 -10.22 -18.43 7.42
C GLY A 484 -11.06 -19.45 8.20
N ASP A 485 -11.29 -19.17 9.47
CA ASP A 485 -12.10 -19.97 10.38
C ASP A 485 -13.57 -19.54 10.33
N LEU A 486 -14.48 -20.53 10.46
CA LEU A 486 -15.92 -20.33 10.56
C LEU A 486 -16.38 -20.70 11.97
N TYR A 487 -17.11 -19.79 12.62
CA TYR A 487 -17.73 -20.05 13.91
C TYR A 487 -19.23 -19.79 13.85
N SER A 488 -19.98 -20.55 14.64
CA SER A 488 -21.38 -20.27 14.91
C SER A 488 -21.59 -19.93 16.38
N PHE A 489 -22.50 -19.01 16.66
CA PHE A 489 -22.99 -18.69 17.99
C PHE A 489 -24.49 -18.98 18.06
N ASP A 490 -24.90 -19.83 18.99
CA ASP A 490 -26.31 -20.14 19.20
C ASP A 490 -26.92 -19.17 20.21
N VAL A 491 -27.91 -18.38 19.77
CA VAL A 491 -28.51 -17.34 20.62
C VAL A 491 -29.42 -17.90 21.72
N LYS A 492 -29.76 -19.20 21.66
CA LYS A 492 -30.56 -19.88 22.69
C LYS A 492 -29.67 -20.46 23.78
N THR A 493 -28.56 -21.10 23.40
CA THR A 493 -27.66 -21.74 24.36
C THR A 493 -26.51 -20.84 24.82
N TYR A 494 -26.29 -19.71 24.15
CA TYR A 494 -25.18 -18.79 24.38
C TYR A 494 -23.78 -19.44 24.22
N LEU A 495 -23.68 -20.44 23.34
CA LEU A 495 -22.42 -21.16 23.10
C LEU A 495 -21.86 -20.82 21.72
N TRP A 496 -20.56 -20.51 21.69
CA TRP A 496 -19.78 -20.50 20.46
C TRP A 496 -19.30 -21.90 20.10
N LYS A 497 -19.28 -22.19 18.81
CA LYS A 497 -18.77 -23.43 18.24
C LYS A 497 -17.94 -23.13 17.01
N LYS A 498 -16.78 -23.77 16.89
CA LYS A 498 -15.99 -23.77 15.65
C LYS A 498 -16.60 -24.77 14.67
N GLU A 499 -17.11 -24.31 13.55
CA GLU A 499 -17.77 -25.19 12.58
C GLU A 499 -16.74 -25.91 11.71
N LYS A 500 -16.85 -27.24 11.67
CA LYS A 500 -16.08 -28.12 10.79
C LYS A 500 -17.02 -28.61 9.70
N MET A 501 -16.95 -27.95 8.54
CA MET A 501 -17.79 -28.26 7.39
C MET A 501 -17.04 -29.15 6.40
N SER A 502 -17.79 -29.90 5.60
CA SER A 502 -17.23 -30.76 4.55
C SER A 502 -16.89 -29.93 3.31
N GLY A 503 -15.94 -30.42 2.51
CA GLY A 503 -15.45 -29.72 1.32
C GLY A 503 -14.40 -28.64 1.61
N ARG A 504 -13.92 -27.99 0.55
CA ARG A 504 -12.88 -26.96 0.67
C ARG A 504 -13.46 -25.69 1.31
N SER A 505 -13.01 -25.30 2.49
CA SER A 505 -13.39 -23.99 3.08
C SER A 505 -12.94 -22.83 2.19
N SER A 506 -13.60 -21.67 2.32
CA SER A 506 -13.08 -20.44 1.72
C SER A 506 -11.71 -20.07 2.31
N TYR A 507 -10.85 -19.47 1.49
CA TYR A 507 -9.51 -19.03 1.90
C TYR A 507 -9.56 -17.95 2.98
N ALA A 508 -8.51 -17.93 3.81
CA ALA A 508 -8.33 -16.93 4.85
C ALA A 508 -8.30 -15.51 4.28
N ARG A 509 -9.18 -14.64 4.78
CA ARG A 509 -9.39 -13.29 4.24
C ARG A 509 -10.02 -12.32 5.24
N PHE A 510 -9.82 -11.02 5.01
CA PHE A 510 -10.46 -9.93 5.75
C PHE A 510 -11.01 -8.87 4.80
N SER A 511 -11.91 -8.02 5.28
CA SER A 511 -12.61 -7.01 4.45
C SER A 511 -13.42 -7.63 3.30
N HIS A 512 -13.86 -8.88 3.43
CA HIS A 512 -14.80 -9.53 2.52
C HIS A 512 -16.24 -9.18 2.88
N SER A 513 -17.20 -9.58 2.05
CA SER A 513 -18.62 -9.54 2.36
C SER A 513 -19.16 -10.96 2.51
N MET A 514 -20.11 -11.12 3.44
CA MET A 514 -20.84 -12.37 3.65
C MET A 514 -22.34 -12.09 3.59
N PHE A 515 -23.10 -13.03 3.02
CA PHE A 515 -24.55 -12.90 2.87
C PHE A 515 -25.22 -14.26 3.07
N VAL A 516 -26.54 -14.23 3.28
CA VAL A 516 -27.39 -15.43 3.34
C VAL A 516 -28.39 -15.36 2.20
N TYR A 517 -28.47 -16.42 1.41
CA TYR A 517 -29.48 -16.61 0.38
C TYR A 517 -30.09 -17.99 0.54
N LYS A 518 -31.37 -18.04 0.94
CA LYS A 518 -32.09 -19.29 1.24
C LYS A 518 -31.32 -20.10 2.30
N ASN A 519 -30.83 -21.29 1.98
CA ASN A 519 -30.01 -22.17 2.82
C ASN A 519 -28.50 -21.95 2.66
N TYR A 520 -28.06 -21.05 1.79
CA TYR A 520 -26.65 -20.82 1.51
C TYR A 520 -26.09 -19.62 2.24
N LEU A 521 -24.92 -19.79 2.85
CA LEU A 521 -24.07 -18.70 3.33
C LEU A 521 -22.99 -18.45 2.27
N GLY A 522 -23.00 -17.25 1.68
CA GLY A 522 -22.07 -16.86 0.62
C GLY A 522 -20.97 -15.94 1.11
N ILE A 523 -19.74 -16.09 0.59
CA ILE A 523 -18.58 -15.23 0.87
C ILE A 523 -17.97 -14.77 -0.45
N ILE A 524 -17.72 -13.46 -0.57
CA ILE A 524 -17.16 -12.83 -1.76
C ILE A 524 -16.19 -11.69 -1.40
N GLY A 525 -15.15 -11.51 -2.22
CA GLY A 525 -14.19 -10.40 -2.11
C GLY A 525 -13.22 -10.49 -0.92
N GLY A 526 -12.65 -9.34 -0.54
CA GLY A 526 -11.69 -9.20 0.55
C GLY A 526 -10.21 -9.39 0.18
N CYS A 527 -9.34 -9.28 1.18
CA CYS A 527 -7.89 -9.43 1.08
C CYS A 527 -7.41 -10.70 1.80
N PRO A 528 -6.35 -11.38 1.34
CA PRO A 528 -5.46 -10.99 0.23
C PRO A 528 -6.11 -11.16 -1.14
N VAL A 529 -5.81 -10.21 -2.04
CA VAL A 529 -6.24 -10.19 -3.45
C VAL A 529 -5.32 -11.17 -4.21
N GLY A 530 -5.86 -12.30 -4.67
CA GLY A 530 -5.12 -13.41 -5.28
C GLY A 530 -5.83 -14.04 -6.47
N GLN A 531 -5.34 -15.19 -6.95
CA GLN A 531 -5.95 -15.89 -8.11
C GLN A 531 -7.39 -16.37 -7.87
N HIS A 532 -7.89 -16.28 -6.62
CA HIS A 532 -9.20 -16.76 -6.18
C HIS A 532 -10.25 -15.64 -6.00
N ASP A 533 -9.97 -14.41 -6.48
CA ASP A 533 -10.88 -13.27 -6.30
C ASP A 533 -12.12 -13.33 -7.23
N GLN A 534 -12.14 -14.28 -8.16
CA GLN A 534 -13.23 -14.54 -9.11
C GLN A 534 -14.14 -15.70 -8.66
N GLU A 535 -14.04 -16.12 -7.40
CA GLU A 535 -14.77 -17.26 -6.85
C GLU A 535 -15.77 -16.82 -5.78
N LEU A 536 -17.02 -17.25 -5.91
CA LEU A 536 -18.05 -17.16 -4.89
C LEU A 536 -18.07 -18.45 -4.06
N SER A 537 -17.66 -18.38 -2.80
CA SER A 537 -17.76 -19.52 -1.88
C SER A 537 -19.15 -19.58 -1.28
N LEU A 538 -19.84 -20.72 -1.40
CA LEU A 538 -21.18 -20.97 -0.88
C LEU A 538 -21.13 -22.13 0.10
N LEU A 539 -21.62 -21.93 1.31
CA LEU A 539 -21.80 -22.99 2.29
C LEU A 539 -23.27 -23.34 2.37
N ASP A 540 -23.62 -24.57 2.01
CA ASP A 540 -24.96 -25.08 2.25
C ASP A 540 -25.10 -25.42 3.75
N LEU A 541 -25.97 -24.68 4.44
CA LEU A 541 -26.18 -24.83 5.87
C LEU A 541 -27.05 -26.06 6.23
N GLN A 542 -27.67 -26.73 5.24
CA GLN A 542 -28.38 -27.99 5.46
C GLN A 542 -27.45 -29.19 5.31
N SER A 543 -26.71 -29.27 4.21
CA SER A 543 -25.77 -30.37 3.95
C SER A 543 -24.39 -30.18 4.60
N HIS A 544 -24.12 -29.00 5.18
CA HIS A 544 -22.83 -28.65 5.77
C HIS A 544 -21.65 -28.79 4.78
N LEU A 545 -21.90 -28.47 3.50
CA LEU A 545 -20.96 -28.64 2.40
C LEU A 545 -20.61 -27.29 1.76
N TRP A 546 -19.30 -27.04 1.61
CA TRP A 546 -18.80 -25.93 0.79
C TRP A 546 -18.90 -26.26 -0.70
N LYS A 547 -19.50 -25.33 -1.46
CA LYS A 547 -19.54 -25.26 -2.91
C LYS A 547 -18.81 -23.99 -3.34
N HIS A 548 -18.17 -24.02 -4.51
CA HIS A 548 -17.53 -22.84 -5.06
C HIS A 548 -18.00 -22.63 -6.48
N VAL A 549 -18.33 -21.38 -6.80
CA VAL A 549 -18.94 -21.00 -8.06
C VAL A 549 -18.06 -19.94 -8.72
N MET A 550 -17.64 -20.21 -9.95
CA MET A 550 -16.82 -19.27 -10.71
C MET A 550 -17.68 -18.12 -11.24
N LEU A 551 -17.16 -16.91 -11.09
CA LEU A 551 -17.81 -15.69 -11.55
C LEU A 551 -17.21 -15.27 -12.89
N ASN A 552 -17.99 -15.44 -13.96
CA ASN A 552 -17.60 -15.04 -15.30
C ASN A 552 -17.92 -13.55 -15.48
N SER A 553 -16.91 -12.67 -15.34
CA SER A 553 -16.82 -11.34 -16.01
C SER A 553 -16.09 -10.21 -15.26
N VAL A 554 -15.22 -10.44 -14.27
CA VAL A 554 -14.55 -9.29 -13.60
C VAL A 554 -13.03 -9.42 -13.60
N SER A 555 -12.40 -8.81 -14.60
CA SER A 555 -10.93 -8.66 -14.67
C SER A 555 -10.43 -7.36 -14.04
N LYS A 556 -11.30 -6.57 -13.37
CA LYS A 556 -10.96 -5.20 -12.94
C LYS A 556 -11.32 -4.81 -11.50
N ASP A 557 -12.28 -5.44 -10.82
CA ASP A 557 -12.70 -4.99 -9.48
C ASP A 557 -12.16 -5.86 -8.35
N LEU A 558 -12.02 -5.25 -7.17
CA LEU A 558 -11.33 -5.86 -6.03
C LEU A 558 -12.29 -6.41 -4.96
N PHE A 559 -13.53 -5.91 -4.91
CA PHE A 559 -14.53 -6.29 -3.89
C PHE A 559 -14.00 -6.27 -2.44
N VAL A 560 -13.03 -5.39 -2.16
CA VAL A 560 -12.46 -5.20 -0.82
C VAL A 560 -13.29 -4.15 -0.09
N ARG A 561 -13.89 -4.50 1.06
CA ARG A 561 -14.78 -3.62 1.85
C ARG A 561 -16.03 -3.16 1.08
N CYS A 562 -16.53 -3.98 0.14
CA CYS A 562 -17.85 -3.77 -0.44
C CYS A 562 -18.95 -4.17 0.56
N THR A 563 -20.18 -3.79 0.27
CA THR A 563 -21.37 -4.38 0.88
C THR A 563 -22.02 -5.35 -0.11
N ALA A 564 -22.60 -6.43 0.41
CA ALA A 564 -23.31 -7.43 -0.36
C ALA A 564 -24.72 -7.59 0.22
N SER A 565 -25.73 -7.34 -0.59
CA SER A 565 -27.13 -7.35 -0.19
C SER A 565 -27.94 -8.19 -1.15
N VAL A 566 -28.69 -9.16 -0.62
CA VAL A 566 -29.55 -10.04 -1.43
C VAL A 566 -30.91 -9.35 -1.60
N VAL A 567 -31.27 -9.03 -2.84
CA VAL A 567 -32.56 -8.44 -3.20
C VAL A 567 -33.28 -9.37 -4.17
N GLY A 568 -34.34 -10.01 -3.69
CA GLY A 568 -34.99 -11.10 -4.42
C GLY A 568 -34.01 -12.25 -4.65
N ASP A 569 -33.72 -12.54 -5.92
CA ASP A 569 -32.72 -13.53 -6.33
C ASP A 569 -31.41 -12.89 -6.84
N ASP A 570 -31.26 -11.56 -6.74
CA ASP A 570 -30.04 -10.86 -7.15
C ASP A 570 -29.16 -10.53 -5.92
N LEU A 571 -27.89 -10.89 -5.96
CA LEU A 571 -26.86 -10.38 -5.05
C LEU A 571 -26.34 -9.04 -5.56
N VAL A 572 -26.66 -7.96 -4.85
CA VAL A 572 -26.22 -6.60 -5.17
C VAL A 572 -24.94 -6.29 -4.42
N LEU A 573 -23.88 -5.93 -5.15
CA LEU A 573 -22.56 -5.55 -4.64
C LEU A 573 -22.34 -4.06 -4.84
N ILE A 574 -22.05 -3.35 -3.75
CA ILE A 574 -21.92 -1.88 -3.76
C ILE A 574 -20.58 -1.46 -3.17
N GLY A 575 -19.90 -0.58 -3.89
CA GLY A 575 -18.64 0.05 -3.50
C GLY A 575 -17.52 -0.96 -3.21
N GLY A 576 -16.66 -0.62 -2.24
CA GLY A 576 -15.40 -1.31 -2.01
C GLY A 576 -14.27 -0.81 -2.91
N GLY A 577 -13.06 -1.34 -2.73
CA GLY A 577 -11.87 -0.92 -3.46
C GLY A 577 -10.58 -0.94 -2.63
N ALA A 578 -9.51 -0.38 -3.19
CA ALA A 578 -8.22 -0.23 -2.51
C ALA A 578 -7.54 1.11 -2.82
N SER A 579 -6.77 1.63 -1.85
CA SER A 579 -5.87 2.77 -2.06
C SER A 579 -4.46 2.25 -2.23
N CYS A 580 -3.80 2.64 -3.31
CA CYS A 580 -2.39 2.33 -3.56
C CYS A 580 -1.59 3.64 -3.68
N TYR A 581 -0.44 3.70 -3.00
CA TYR A 581 0.46 4.85 -3.07
C TYR A 581 0.93 5.18 -4.50
N ALA A 582 0.98 4.18 -5.40
CA ALA A 582 1.44 4.35 -6.78
C ALA A 582 0.33 4.70 -7.80
N PHE A 583 -0.93 4.35 -7.54
CA PHE A 583 -2.02 4.45 -8.52
C PHE A 583 -3.25 5.22 -8.02
N GLY A 584 -3.20 5.74 -6.78
CA GLY A 584 -4.33 6.40 -6.15
C GLY A 584 -5.37 5.42 -5.60
N THR A 585 -6.57 5.93 -5.37
CA THR A 585 -7.70 5.14 -4.86
C THR A 585 -8.53 4.61 -6.02
N LYS A 586 -8.75 3.28 -6.03
CA LYS A 586 -9.65 2.60 -6.96
C LYS A 586 -10.86 2.09 -6.21
N PHE A 587 -12.05 2.43 -6.68
CA PHE A 587 -13.31 1.87 -6.18
C PHE A 587 -13.84 0.80 -7.12
N SER A 588 -14.65 -0.12 -6.58
CA SER A 588 -15.37 -1.10 -7.39
C SER A 588 -16.70 -0.49 -7.85
N GLU A 589 -17.08 -0.78 -9.10
CA GLU A 589 -18.36 -0.35 -9.64
C GLU A 589 -19.53 -1.16 -9.04
N PRO A 590 -20.75 -0.60 -8.98
CA PRO A 590 -21.92 -1.33 -8.50
C PRO A 590 -22.30 -2.45 -9.47
N MET A 591 -22.52 -3.64 -8.94
CA MET A 591 -22.74 -4.86 -9.71
C MET A 591 -23.85 -5.70 -9.10
N LYS A 592 -24.43 -6.58 -9.90
CA LYS A 592 -25.35 -7.60 -9.42
C LYS A 592 -25.06 -8.98 -10.00
N ILE A 593 -25.35 -10.01 -9.22
CA ILE A 593 -25.17 -11.42 -9.60
C ILE A 593 -26.50 -12.13 -9.39
N ASN A 594 -27.03 -12.76 -10.43
CA ASN A 594 -28.26 -13.54 -10.28
C ASN A 594 -27.93 -14.88 -9.60
N LEU A 595 -28.53 -15.11 -8.43
CA LEU A 595 -28.33 -16.30 -7.60
C LEU A 595 -29.32 -17.43 -7.90
N LEU A 596 -30.35 -17.20 -8.72
CA LEU A 596 -31.36 -18.21 -9.06
C LEU A 596 -30.75 -19.51 -9.62
N PRO A 597 -29.70 -19.50 -10.48
CA PRO A 597 -29.08 -20.73 -10.97
C PRO A 597 -28.51 -21.62 -9.86
N ILE A 598 -28.20 -21.06 -8.68
CA ILE A 598 -27.75 -21.86 -7.52
C ILE A 598 -28.85 -22.81 -7.04
N MET A 599 -30.13 -22.49 -7.26
CA MET A 599 -31.22 -23.39 -6.89
C MET A 599 -31.30 -24.65 -7.75
N SER A 600 -30.83 -24.59 -9.01
CA SER A 600 -30.78 -25.78 -9.87
C SER A 600 -29.78 -26.84 -9.38
N LEU A 601 -28.95 -26.52 -8.38
CA LEU A 601 -28.12 -27.48 -7.65
C LEU A 601 -28.93 -28.44 -6.77
N GLU A 602 -30.21 -28.15 -6.48
CA GLU A 602 -31.06 -29.00 -5.64
C GLU A 602 -31.75 -30.14 -6.42
N ASP A 603 -31.96 -30.00 -7.73
CA ASP A 603 -32.75 -30.97 -8.54
C ASP A 603 -31.98 -32.25 -8.95
N THR A 604 -30.69 -32.37 -8.62
CA THR A 604 -29.90 -33.58 -8.93
C THR A 604 -29.80 -34.59 -7.78
N PHE A 605 -30.36 -34.28 -6.60
CA PHE A 605 -30.35 -35.18 -5.44
C PHE A 605 -31.69 -35.20 -4.71
N MET A 606 -32.67 -35.89 -5.26
CA MET A 606 -33.81 -36.40 -4.48
C MET A 606 -33.52 -37.85 -4.07
N PRO A 607 -33.49 -38.18 -2.77
CA PRO A 607 -33.43 -39.55 -2.30
C PRO A 607 -34.79 -40.22 -2.48
N THR A 608 -34.79 -41.38 -3.13
CA THR A 608 -35.98 -42.25 -3.25
C THR A 608 -36.34 -42.79 -1.86
N GLU A 609 -37.60 -42.65 -1.48
CA GLU A 609 -38.17 -43.13 -0.21
C GLU A 609 -37.95 -44.63 -0.01
N ILE A 610 -37.44 -45.02 1.16
CA ILE A 610 -37.83 -46.27 1.84
C ILE A 610 -38.02 -45.92 3.32
N GLY A 611 -39.28 -45.96 3.75
CA GLY A 611 -39.73 -45.43 5.01
C GLY A 611 -39.36 -46.26 6.23
N GLU A 612 -39.65 -45.71 7.41
CA GLU A 612 -40.10 -46.50 8.54
C GLU A 612 -40.75 -45.62 9.62
N LYS A 613 -41.58 -46.29 10.41
CA LYS A 613 -42.74 -45.76 11.14
C LYS A 613 -42.37 -44.90 12.34
N HIS A 614 -43.28 -43.98 12.64
CA HIS A 614 -43.39 -43.24 13.91
C HIS A 614 -43.26 -44.14 15.14
N ALA A 615 -42.48 -43.69 16.13
CA ALA A 615 -42.89 -43.75 17.53
C ALA A 615 -42.11 -42.75 18.39
N ILE A 616 -42.87 -42.14 19.29
CA ILE A 616 -42.55 -41.12 20.29
C ILE A 616 -41.57 -41.65 21.34
N TYR A 617 -40.69 -40.80 21.88
CA TYR A 617 -40.08 -41.03 23.19
C TYR A 617 -40.40 -39.88 24.14
N GLN A 618 -41.07 -40.24 25.23
CA GLN A 618 -41.07 -39.52 26.49
C GLN A 618 -40.01 -40.15 27.41
N ASP A 619 -39.25 -39.25 28.04
CA ASP A 619 -38.75 -39.23 29.42
C ASP A 619 -37.69 -40.20 29.99
N GLU A 620 -36.84 -39.54 30.78
CA GLU A 620 -36.14 -39.90 32.04
C GLU A 620 -35.11 -41.06 32.12
N GLY A 621 -33.96 -40.74 32.77
CA GLY A 621 -33.45 -41.58 33.88
C GLY A 621 -32.10 -42.31 33.73
N VAL A 622 -31.02 -41.70 34.25
CA VAL A 622 -30.22 -42.17 35.42
C VAL A 622 -29.53 -43.58 35.41
N VAL A 623 -28.19 -43.56 35.66
CA VAL A 623 -27.33 -44.48 36.48
C VAL A 623 -26.48 -45.64 35.87
N GLU A 624 -25.16 -45.46 36.08
CA GLU A 624 -24.05 -46.36 36.54
C GLU A 624 -23.56 -47.66 35.84
N LYS A 625 -22.23 -47.61 35.57
CA LYS A 625 -21.12 -48.51 35.97
C LYS A 625 -21.06 -50.00 35.58
N LYS A 626 -19.89 -50.33 34.99
CA LYS A 626 -18.77 -51.18 35.50
C LYS A 626 -18.38 -52.44 34.71
N ASN A 627 -17.08 -52.46 34.38
CA ASN A 627 -16.07 -53.52 34.50
C ASN A 627 -16.10 -54.81 33.65
N GLY A 628 -14.91 -55.14 33.13
CA GLY A 628 -14.46 -56.52 32.90
C GLY A 628 -13.38 -56.64 31.82
N ALA A 629 -12.22 -57.22 32.16
CA ALA A 629 -10.95 -57.17 31.43
C ALA A 629 -10.46 -58.56 30.96
N PHE A 630 -9.29 -58.57 30.25
CA PHE A 630 -8.33 -59.68 30.04
C PHE A 630 -8.69 -60.78 29.00
N GLN A 631 -7.80 -61.45 28.25
CA GLN A 631 -6.38 -61.36 27.84
C GLN A 631 -6.16 -62.44 26.73
N PHE A 632 -5.11 -62.30 25.91
CA PHE A 632 -4.48 -63.20 24.90
C PHE A 632 -4.42 -64.74 25.23
N PRO A 633 -4.26 -65.70 24.25
CA PRO A 633 -2.98 -65.86 23.51
C PRO A 633 -2.94 -66.60 22.12
N GLN A 634 -1.81 -66.32 21.43
CA GLN A 634 -0.92 -67.08 20.53
C GLN A 634 -1.22 -68.50 19.96
N ASN A 635 -0.82 -68.62 18.67
CA ASN A 635 0.11 -69.59 18.03
C ASN A 635 -0.36 -70.90 17.32
N ARG A 636 0.12 -70.97 16.06
CA ARG A 636 0.74 -72.06 15.25
C ARG A 636 -0.11 -73.16 14.60
N ILE A 637 -0.13 -73.26 13.25
CA ILE A 637 0.79 -73.86 12.22
C ILE A 637 0.44 -75.34 11.94
N GLU A 638 0.37 -75.67 10.63
CA GLU A 638 0.58 -76.95 9.90
C GLU A 638 -0.69 -77.47 9.20
N GLN A 639 -0.71 -77.90 7.93
CA GLN A 639 0.26 -78.64 7.11
C GLN A 639 -0.13 -78.61 5.59
N ILE A 640 0.85 -78.82 4.69
CA ILE A 640 0.76 -78.95 3.21
C ILE A 640 1.13 -80.42 2.83
N PRO A 641 0.69 -81.00 1.69
CA PRO A 641 1.59 -81.25 0.52
C PRO A 641 0.83 -81.18 -0.86
N ASN A 642 1.40 -81.03 -2.08
CA ASN A 642 2.52 -81.70 -2.75
C ASN A 642 2.88 -81.06 -4.14
N GLY A 643 4.19 -80.98 -4.47
CA GLY A 643 4.94 -81.07 -5.78
C GLY A 643 4.66 -80.08 -6.94
N GLY A 644 5.59 -79.37 -7.60
CA GLY A 644 7.08 -79.33 -7.73
C GLY A 644 7.45 -79.21 -9.25
N PRO A 645 8.68 -78.89 -9.73
CA PRO A 645 9.88 -78.27 -9.13
C PRO A 645 10.32 -76.97 -9.88
N VAL A 646 11.36 -76.26 -9.41
CA VAL A 646 12.51 -75.73 -10.20
C VAL A 646 13.40 -74.81 -9.34
N LEU A 647 14.58 -75.36 -9.02
CA LEU A 647 15.94 -74.82 -8.81
C LEU A 647 16.21 -73.58 -7.89
N ASN A 648 17.01 -73.88 -6.86
CA ASN A 648 17.62 -73.04 -5.81
C ASN A 648 19.15 -72.87 -6.01
N LEU A 649 19.77 -72.06 -5.12
CA LEU A 649 21.17 -71.98 -4.62
C LEU A 649 21.90 -70.66 -4.99
N ASP A 650 22.05 -69.66 -4.11
CA ASP A 650 22.86 -69.51 -2.85
C ASP A 650 24.29 -68.97 -3.16
N ALA A 651 24.99 -68.09 -2.39
CA ALA A 651 25.08 -67.92 -0.94
C ALA A 651 25.78 -66.58 -0.49
N GLU A 652 25.39 -66.08 0.71
CA GLU A 652 26.15 -65.48 1.87
C GLU A 652 27.05 -64.21 1.71
N GLY A 653 27.16 -63.18 2.57
CA GLY A 653 26.83 -62.78 3.98
C GLY A 653 27.90 -61.69 4.41
N PRO A 654 27.92 -60.95 5.57
CA PRO A 654 27.07 -60.93 6.78
C PRO A 654 26.68 -59.51 7.34
N CYS A 655 25.95 -59.52 8.48
CA CYS A 655 25.43 -58.42 9.32
C CYS A 655 26.30 -57.15 9.56
N THR A 656 25.65 -55.99 9.73
CA THR A 656 25.74 -55.13 10.95
C THR A 656 24.70 -53.98 10.94
N ASN A 657 24.43 -53.44 12.13
CA ASN A 657 23.35 -52.55 12.58
C ASN A 657 23.11 -51.21 11.85
N VAL A 658 21.92 -50.64 12.17
CA VAL A 658 21.56 -49.21 12.36
C VAL A 658 20.55 -48.63 11.35
N GLY A 659 19.32 -48.36 11.83
CA GLY A 659 18.59 -47.12 11.53
C GLY A 659 17.52 -47.14 10.43
N ASN A 660 16.25 -47.07 10.86
CA ASN A 660 15.06 -46.78 10.06
C ASN A 660 15.20 -45.59 9.09
N LYS A 661 14.79 -45.78 7.83
CA LYS A 661 14.16 -44.77 6.96
C LYS A 661 13.47 -45.45 5.77
N MET A 662 12.12 -45.49 5.75
CA MET A 662 11.38 -45.81 4.52
C MET A 662 11.53 -44.64 3.54
N LEU A 663 12.07 -44.89 2.34
CA LEU A 663 12.09 -43.94 1.23
C LEU A 663 10.71 -43.86 0.56
N ALA A 664 10.13 -42.67 0.44
CA ALA A 664 8.95 -42.43 -0.40
C ALA A 664 9.33 -42.65 -1.88
N SER A 665 8.67 -43.60 -2.54
CA SER A 665 8.90 -43.92 -3.95
C SER A 665 8.16 -42.91 -4.84
N HIS A 666 8.90 -42.02 -5.50
CA HIS A 666 8.35 -41.04 -6.43
C HIS A 666 8.12 -41.66 -7.81
N TRP A 667 7.16 -41.17 -8.60
CA TRP A 667 6.79 -41.74 -9.90
C TRP A 667 6.81 -40.71 -11.03
N VAL A 668 7.09 -41.18 -12.25
CA VAL A 668 6.94 -40.46 -13.52
C VAL A 668 6.05 -41.25 -14.48
N LEU A 669 5.39 -40.55 -15.40
CA LEU A 669 4.72 -41.11 -16.56
C LEU A 669 5.60 -40.86 -17.80
N GLN A 670 6.11 -41.93 -18.38
CA GLN A 670 6.83 -41.92 -19.63
C GLN A 670 5.84 -41.91 -20.80
N LEU A 671 6.02 -40.99 -21.74
CA LEU A 671 5.25 -40.87 -22.96
C LEU A 671 6.18 -40.72 -24.16
N GLU A 672 5.80 -41.23 -25.32
CA GLU A 672 6.51 -40.91 -26.56
C GLU A 672 6.45 -39.40 -26.85
N ARG A 673 7.55 -38.84 -27.37
CA ARG A 673 7.71 -37.41 -27.67
C ARG A 673 6.59 -36.87 -28.55
N LYS A 674 6.07 -37.68 -29.48
CA LYS A 674 4.96 -37.32 -30.38
C LYS A 674 3.65 -37.03 -29.62
N CYS A 675 3.42 -37.71 -28.50
CA CYS A 675 2.23 -37.56 -27.67
C CYS A 675 2.47 -36.67 -26.43
N ALA A 676 3.69 -36.17 -26.22
CA ALA A 676 4.09 -35.46 -25.01
C ALA A 676 3.30 -34.17 -24.77
N LYS A 677 2.91 -33.44 -25.82
CA LYS A 677 2.08 -32.22 -25.67
C LYS A 677 0.68 -32.58 -25.17
N LEU A 678 0.01 -33.52 -25.85
CA LEU A 678 -1.33 -33.99 -25.49
C LEU A 678 -1.33 -34.58 -24.08
N GLY A 679 -0.38 -35.47 -23.77
CA GLY A 679 -0.28 -36.08 -22.45
C GLY A 679 0.03 -35.06 -21.35
N LYS A 680 0.88 -34.06 -21.60
CA LYS A 680 1.11 -32.95 -20.67
C LYS A 680 -0.16 -32.14 -20.42
N ASP A 681 -0.93 -31.86 -21.45
CA ASP A 681 -2.15 -31.07 -21.35
C ASP A 681 -3.24 -31.86 -20.59
N ILE A 682 -3.34 -33.18 -20.80
CA ILE A 682 -4.16 -34.09 -19.99
C ILE A 682 -3.70 -34.09 -18.53
N LEU A 683 -2.41 -34.34 -18.27
CA LEU A 683 -1.88 -34.40 -16.91
C LEU A 683 -2.07 -33.06 -16.16
N LYS A 684 -1.98 -31.92 -16.85
CA LYS A 684 -2.26 -30.60 -16.28
C LYS A 684 -3.75 -30.39 -16.01
N LYS A 685 -4.63 -30.77 -16.94
CA LYS A 685 -6.09 -30.62 -16.81
C LYS A 685 -6.58 -31.31 -15.53
N PHE A 686 -6.09 -32.52 -15.27
CA PHE A 686 -6.56 -33.35 -14.15
C PHE A 686 -5.72 -33.21 -12.87
N GLY A 687 -4.77 -32.26 -12.80
CA GLY A 687 -3.90 -32.11 -11.62
C GLY A 687 -2.92 -33.27 -11.40
N TRP A 688 -2.77 -34.15 -12.39
CA TRP A 688 -1.92 -35.33 -12.35
C TRP A 688 -0.44 -35.05 -12.59
N LEU A 689 -0.10 -33.87 -13.11
CA LEU A 689 1.28 -33.43 -13.29
C LEU A 689 1.83 -32.80 -11.99
N ASP A 690 2.89 -33.36 -11.44
CA ASP A 690 3.63 -32.77 -10.33
C ASP A 690 4.47 -31.59 -10.83
N LEU A 691 3.94 -30.39 -10.67
CA LEU A 691 4.57 -29.12 -11.07
C LEU A 691 5.81 -28.77 -10.22
N GLY A 692 6.00 -29.43 -9.07
CA GLY A 692 7.18 -29.28 -8.23
C GLY A 692 8.43 -29.96 -8.79
N ARG A 693 8.26 -30.90 -9.74
CA ARG A 693 9.36 -31.64 -10.39
C ARG A 693 9.44 -31.31 -11.89
N LYS A 694 10.65 -31.38 -12.46
CA LYS A 694 10.89 -31.00 -13.86
C LYS A 694 10.64 -32.19 -14.80
N VAL A 695 9.92 -31.95 -15.88
CA VAL A 695 9.82 -32.87 -17.03
C VAL A 695 11.19 -33.02 -17.70
N TYR A 696 11.59 -34.25 -18.04
CA TYR A 696 12.85 -34.55 -18.71
C TYR A 696 12.66 -35.57 -19.83
N SER A 697 13.59 -35.63 -20.78
CA SER A 697 13.65 -36.69 -21.79
C SER A 697 14.60 -37.79 -21.34
N GLN A 698 14.28 -39.06 -21.63
CA GLN A 698 15.23 -40.16 -21.47
C GLN A 698 16.37 -40.07 -22.50
N GLU A 699 17.46 -40.80 -22.26
CA GLU A 699 18.67 -40.79 -23.09
C GLU A 699 18.42 -41.22 -24.55
N ASP A 700 17.36 -41.98 -24.79
CA ASP A 700 16.92 -42.38 -26.13
C ASP A 700 16.38 -41.20 -26.98
N GLY A 701 16.06 -40.06 -26.36
CA GLY A 701 15.50 -38.89 -27.00
C GLY A 701 14.08 -39.07 -27.54
N ILE A 702 13.51 -40.28 -27.48
CA ILE A 702 12.21 -40.65 -28.03
C ILE A 702 11.13 -40.49 -26.97
N HIS A 703 11.48 -40.65 -25.68
CA HIS A 703 10.52 -40.58 -24.60
C HIS A 703 10.71 -39.35 -23.69
N ILE A 704 9.59 -38.86 -23.18
CA ILE A 704 9.51 -37.74 -22.24
C ILE A 704 8.84 -38.24 -20.95
N CYS A 705 9.52 -38.06 -19.83
CA CYS A 705 9.07 -38.42 -18.50
C CYS A 705 8.44 -37.21 -17.81
N PHE A 706 7.17 -37.36 -17.45
CA PHE A 706 6.38 -36.38 -16.73
C PHE A 706 6.27 -36.79 -15.26
N PRO A 707 6.77 -35.98 -14.32
CA PRO A 707 6.54 -36.23 -12.90
C PRO A 707 5.05 -36.23 -12.58
N VAL A 708 4.56 -37.29 -11.95
CA VAL A 708 3.13 -37.44 -11.65
C VAL A 708 2.86 -37.42 -10.16
N THR A 709 1.68 -36.93 -9.80
CA THR A 709 1.20 -36.84 -8.42
C THR A 709 0.73 -38.20 -7.90
N GLU A 710 0.53 -38.33 -6.58
CA GLU A 710 -0.09 -39.51 -5.99
C GLU A 710 -1.55 -39.70 -6.43
N GLU A 711 -2.24 -38.61 -6.79
CA GLU A 711 -3.60 -38.63 -7.34
C GLU A 711 -3.64 -39.38 -8.68
N PHE A 712 -2.68 -39.13 -9.58
CA PHE A 712 -2.53 -39.91 -10.81
C PHE A 712 -2.26 -41.39 -10.52
N CYS A 713 -1.39 -41.66 -9.55
CA CYS A 713 -1.05 -43.03 -9.16
C CYS A 713 -2.28 -43.78 -8.66
N SER A 714 -3.15 -43.12 -7.91
CA SER A 714 -4.41 -43.68 -7.39
C SER A 714 -5.44 -43.88 -8.52
N ALA A 715 -5.52 -42.95 -9.47
CA ALA A 715 -6.38 -43.06 -10.64
C ALA A 715 -6.02 -44.25 -11.55
N CYS A 716 -4.72 -44.53 -11.75
CA CYS A 716 -4.28 -45.71 -12.50
C CYS A 716 -4.57 -47.05 -11.80
N HIS A 717 -4.57 -47.10 -10.47
CA HIS A 717 -4.83 -48.35 -9.72
C HIS A 717 -6.33 -48.71 -9.70
N ASN A 718 -7.22 -47.71 -9.62
CA ASN A 718 -8.65 -47.95 -9.56
C ASN A 718 -9.26 -48.45 -10.89
N ASN A 719 -8.63 -48.16 -12.02
CA ASN A 719 -9.10 -48.59 -13.35
C ASN A 719 -8.62 -49.99 -13.79
N GLN A 720 -7.82 -50.70 -12.99
CA GLN A 720 -7.47 -52.11 -13.29
C GLN A 720 -8.66 -53.09 -13.18
N ARG A 721 -9.85 -52.64 -12.76
CA ARG A 721 -11.04 -53.49 -12.59
C ARG A 721 -12.02 -53.51 -13.77
N HIS A 722 -11.78 -52.73 -14.83
CA HIS A 722 -12.54 -52.83 -16.08
C HIS A 722 -11.62 -53.22 -17.24
N LEU A 723 -11.02 -54.41 -17.14
CA LEU A 723 -10.38 -55.06 -18.28
C LEU A 723 -10.99 -56.45 -18.46
N GLY A 724 -12.19 -56.45 -19.03
CA GLY A 724 -12.92 -57.64 -19.40
C GLY A 724 -14.06 -57.25 -20.33
N ASN A 725 -13.82 -57.45 -21.63
CA ASN A 725 -14.79 -57.39 -22.72
C ASN A 725 -15.28 -55.99 -23.14
N ALA A 726 -14.42 -55.28 -23.88
CA ALA A 726 -14.85 -54.33 -24.92
C ALA A 726 -13.71 -54.19 -25.97
N PHE A 727 -13.32 -55.29 -26.57
CA PHE A 727 -12.48 -55.31 -27.77
C PHE A 727 -13.15 -56.24 -28.78
N GLU A 728 -14.14 -55.72 -29.48
CA GLU A 728 -14.58 -56.20 -30.79
C GLU A 728 -15.38 -55.07 -31.44
N GLY A 729 -14.79 -54.44 -32.45
CA GLY A 729 -15.44 -53.40 -33.26
C GLY A 729 -14.90 -51.99 -33.04
N LEU A 730 -13.63 -51.74 -33.40
CA LEU A 730 -13.11 -50.41 -33.76
C LEU A 730 -11.92 -50.56 -34.71
N ASP A 731 -12.06 -51.45 -35.69
CA ASP A 731 -11.22 -51.51 -36.89
C ASP A 731 -11.87 -50.57 -37.93
N GLU A 732 -11.69 -49.26 -37.76
CA GLU A 732 -11.79 -48.23 -38.81
C GLU A 732 -11.66 -46.85 -38.16
N LEU A 733 -10.43 -46.35 -38.04
CA LEU A 733 -10.13 -44.91 -38.14
C LEU A 733 -8.65 -44.74 -38.54
N TYR A 734 -8.48 -44.43 -39.82
CA TYR A 734 -7.24 -44.03 -40.51
C TYR A 734 -6.67 -42.69 -39.95
N PRO A 735 -5.43 -42.31 -40.32
CA PRO A 735 -4.49 -41.56 -39.49
C PRO A 735 -4.74 -40.05 -39.43
N PHE A 736 -4.72 -39.47 -38.24
CA PHE A 736 -4.78 -38.01 -38.09
C PHE A 736 -3.47 -37.34 -38.50
N LYS A 737 -3.44 -36.81 -39.73
CA LYS A 737 -2.58 -35.68 -40.12
C LYS A 737 -3.21 -34.36 -39.60
N PRO A 738 -2.41 -33.39 -39.14
CA PRO A 738 -2.92 -32.08 -38.75
C PRO A 738 -3.15 -31.24 -40.01
N SER A 739 -4.40 -30.99 -40.35
CA SER A 739 -4.78 -29.94 -41.30
C SER A 739 -5.80 -29.01 -40.63
N ASP A 740 -5.42 -27.73 -40.59
CA ASP A 740 -6.25 -26.53 -40.47
C ASP A 740 -7.33 -26.49 -39.38
N GLY A 741 -7.05 -25.71 -38.34
CA GLY A 741 -7.97 -24.63 -37.98
C GLY A 741 -9.08 -24.90 -36.96
N GLU A 742 -9.16 -26.03 -36.26
CA GLU A 742 -10.01 -26.16 -35.06
C GLU A 742 -9.29 -26.99 -33.99
N GLY A 743 -8.99 -26.34 -32.86
CA GLY A 743 -8.31 -26.97 -31.73
C GLY A 743 -9.23 -27.94 -31.01
N PHE A 744 -8.81 -29.19 -30.88
CA PHE A 744 -9.45 -30.23 -30.07
C PHE A 744 -9.83 -29.68 -28.69
N LEU A 745 -11.13 -29.51 -28.42
CA LEU A 745 -11.63 -28.94 -27.17
C LEU A 745 -11.53 -30.00 -26.07
N LEU A 746 -10.40 -30.00 -25.36
CA LEU A 746 -10.13 -30.80 -24.16
C LEU A 746 -11.12 -30.57 -23.01
N LYS A 747 -12.17 -29.74 -23.17
CA LYS A 747 -13.07 -29.33 -22.08
C LYS A 747 -13.95 -30.47 -21.56
N ASP A 748 -14.39 -31.39 -22.41
CA ASP A 748 -15.45 -32.37 -22.05
C ASP A 748 -14.96 -33.81 -21.81
N ILE A 749 -13.64 -34.06 -21.80
CA ILE A 749 -13.08 -35.41 -21.63
C ILE A 749 -13.18 -35.85 -20.16
N SER A 750 -13.75 -37.03 -19.92
CA SER A 750 -13.86 -37.67 -18.59
C SER A 750 -12.53 -38.27 -18.10
N CYS A 751 -12.43 -38.56 -16.80
CA CYS A 751 -11.23 -39.13 -16.17
C CYS A 751 -10.82 -40.50 -16.75
N SER A 752 -11.78 -41.39 -17.05
CA SER A 752 -11.51 -42.69 -17.68
C SER A 752 -11.02 -42.53 -19.12
N THR A 753 -11.71 -41.72 -19.92
CA THR A 753 -11.33 -41.43 -21.31
C THR A 753 -9.93 -40.80 -21.39
N ALA A 754 -9.56 -39.96 -20.42
CA ALA A 754 -8.23 -39.37 -20.34
C ALA A 754 -7.14 -40.41 -20.06
N LEU A 755 -7.41 -41.41 -19.21
CA LEU A 755 -6.50 -42.53 -18.96
C LEU A 755 -6.38 -43.44 -20.19
N ASP A 756 -7.48 -43.74 -20.87
CA ASP A 756 -7.48 -44.52 -22.11
C ASP A 756 -6.68 -43.82 -23.22
N LEU A 757 -6.80 -42.48 -23.33
CA LEU A 757 -6.01 -41.67 -24.25
C LEU A 757 -4.51 -41.66 -23.91
N LEU A 758 -4.16 -41.60 -22.62
CA LEU A 758 -2.76 -41.70 -22.18
C LEU A 758 -2.20 -43.10 -22.51
N MET A 759 -2.97 -44.17 -22.26
CA MET A 759 -2.57 -45.54 -22.59
C MET A 759 -2.44 -45.76 -24.11
N ALA A 760 -3.36 -45.22 -24.91
CA ALA A 760 -3.27 -45.22 -26.38
C ALA A 760 -2.05 -44.42 -26.90
N CYS A 761 -1.55 -43.47 -26.11
CA CYS A 761 -0.32 -42.73 -26.37
C CYS A 761 0.96 -43.45 -25.88
N GLY A 762 0.86 -44.71 -25.44
CA GLY A 762 1.99 -45.50 -24.94
C GLY A 762 2.46 -45.13 -23.53
N ALA A 763 1.58 -44.56 -22.70
CA ALA A 763 1.95 -44.14 -21.35
C ALA A 763 2.44 -45.30 -20.47
N THR A 764 3.64 -45.17 -19.92
CA THR A 764 4.21 -46.16 -18.99
C THR A 764 4.59 -45.49 -17.67
N LYS A 765 4.12 -46.04 -16.55
CA LYS A 765 4.44 -45.50 -15.22
C LYS A 765 5.75 -46.10 -14.69
N LEU A 766 6.70 -45.25 -14.29
CA LEU A 766 8.04 -45.63 -13.82
C LEU A 766 8.41 -44.94 -12.49
N ALA A 767 9.33 -45.52 -11.72
CA ALA A 767 9.89 -44.89 -10.53
C ALA A 767 10.84 -43.73 -10.93
N ASP A 768 10.78 -42.61 -10.20
CA ASP A 768 11.54 -41.41 -10.49
C ASP A 768 12.91 -41.42 -9.78
N GLU A 769 13.92 -41.95 -10.46
CA GLU A 769 15.30 -42.03 -9.93
C GLU A 769 16.03 -40.67 -9.93
N VAL A 770 15.48 -39.66 -10.62
CA VAL A 770 16.10 -38.33 -10.84
C VAL A 770 15.88 -37.36 -9.66
N VAL A 771 15.01 -37.70 -8.70
CA VAL A 771 14.62 -36.85 -7.54
C VAL A 771 15.81 -36.47 -6.64
N LYS A 772 16.94 -37.20 -6.68
CA LYS A 772 18.13 -36.85 -5.89
C LYS A 772 18.82 -35.54 -6.30
N VAL A 773 18.48 -34.93 -7.43
CA VAL A 773 19.19 -33.73 -7.94
C VAL A 773 18.24 -32.56 -8.21
N ARG A 774 17.86 -31.78 -7.18
CA ARG A 774 17.67 -30.32 -7.36
C ARG A 774 17.65 -29.49 -6.08
N LYS A 775 18.54 -28.49 -6.02
CA LYS A 775 18.57 -27.39 -5.04
C LYS A 775 17.53 -26.31 -5.39
N ILE A 776 16.94 -25.69 -4.38
CA ILE A 776 16.00 -24.55 -4.45
C ILE A 776 16.68 -23.36 -5.17
N PRO A 777 16.01 -22.64 -6.09
CA PRO A 777 16.58 -21.44 -6.70
C PRO A 777 16.69 -20.31 -5.66
N ASN A 778 17.93 -19.87 -5.37
CA ASN A 778 18.19 -18.71 -4.51
C ASN A 778 17.77 -17.41 -5.22
N SER A 779 17.30 -16.41 -4.47
CA SER A 779 16.99 -15.09 -5.03
C SER A 779 18.27 -14.39 -5.51
N PRO A 780 18.22 -13.52 -6.54
CA PRO A 780 19.40 -12.77 -7.01
C PRO A 780 20.09 -11.97 -5.92
N LEU A 781 19.31 -11.39 -4.99
CA LEU A 781 19.84 -10.70 -3.82
C LEU A 781 20.64 -11.65 -2.93
N LYS A 782 20.11 -12.85 -2.64
CA LYS A 782 20.80 -13.84 -1.81
C LYS A 782 22.08 -14.33 -2.49
N ILE A 783 22.04 -14.61 -3.80
CA ILE A 783 23.21 -14.99 -4.59
C ILE A 783 24.28 -13.89 -4.53
N MET A 784 23.87 -12.63 -4.71
CA MET A 784 24.76 -11.47 -4.64
C MET A 784 25.35 -11.31 -3.24
N SER A 785 24.53 -11.37 -2.19
CA SER A 785 24.99 -11.23 -0.81
C SER A 785 25.99 -12.33 -0.44
N GLU A 786 25.72 -13.58 -0.79
CA GLU A 786 26.65 -14.70 -0.54
C GLU A 786 27.96 -14.53 -1.32
N ALA A 787 27.88 -14.15 -2.60
CA ALA A 787 29.07 -13.99 -3.43
C ALA A 787 29.92 -12.77 -3.03
N VAL A 788 29.28 -11.64 -2.68
CA VAL A 788 29.98 -10.45 -2.19
C VAL A 788 30.52 -10.68 -0.78
N ALA A 789 29.80 -11.40 0.10
CA ALA A 789 30.30 -11.78 1.42
C ALA A 789 31.58 -12.62 1.34
N SER A 790 31.64 -13.57 0.40
CA SER A 790 32.85 -14.36 0.16
C SER A 790 34.00 -13.50 -0.37
N LEU A 791 33.73 -12.49 -1.20
CA LEU A 791 34.75 -11.60 -1.74
C LEU A 791 35.34 -10.69 -0.66
N ILE A 792 34.50 -10.08 0.18
CA ILE A 792 34.97 -9.20 1.25
C ILE A 792 35.76 -9.98 2.31
N ASP A 793 35.36 -11.21 2.62
CA ASP A 793 36.09 -12.09 3.56
C ASP A 793 37.48 -12.44 3.00
N HIS A 794 37.55 -12.82 1.72
CA HIS A 794 38.83 -13.09 1.04
C HIS A 794 39.78 -11.88 1.02
N ARG A 795 39.22 -10.67 0.93
CA ARG A 795 39.97 -9.40 0.93
C ARG A 795 40.21 -8.83 2.33
N GLY A 796 39.75 -9.49 3.40
CA GLY A 796 39.91 -9.03 4.77
C GLY A 796 39.14 -7.75 5.09
N LEU A 797 38.04 -7.51 4.38
CA LEU A 797 37.21 -6.30 4.51
C LEU A 797 36.07 -6.52 5.53
N SER A 798 35.55 -5.42 6.11
CA SER A 798 34.52 -5.47 7.14
C SER A 798 33.19 -6.03 6.61
N ALA A 799 32.60 -6.97 7.35
CA ALA A 799 31.26 -7.51 7.07
C ALA A 799 30.14 -6.44 7.11
N GLN A 800 30.36 -5.29 7.77
CA GLN A 800 29.41 -4.16 7.80
C GLN A 800 29.17 -3.57 6.41
N LEU A 801 30.10 -3.75 5.48
CA LEU A 801 29.94 -3.30 4.09
C LEU A 801 28.72 -3.94 3.42
N LEU A 802 28.31 -5.15 3.81
CA LEU A 802 27.14 -5.83 3.26
C LEU A 802 25.83 -5.06 3.46
N GLU A 803 25.75 -4.16 4.44
CA GLU A 803 24.59 -3.29 4.66
C GLU A 803 24.40 -2.26 3.52
N GLN A 804 25.44 -2.01 2.72
CA GLN A 804 25.41 -1.09 1.57
C GLN A 804 24.99 -1.77 0.26
N LEU A 805 24.70 -3.08 0.28
CA LEU A 805 24.23 -3.81 -0.89
C LEU A 805 22.86 -3.29 -1.36
N PRO A 806 22.64 -3.19 -2.68
CA PRO A 806 21.35 -2.79 -3.22
C PRO A 806 20.28 -3.84 -2.91
N THR A 807 19.18 -3.42 -2.30
CA THR A 807 17.97 -4.26 -2.15
C THR A 807 17.00 -4.11 -3.32
N ARG A 808 17.22 -3.11 -4.17
CA ARG A 808 16.46 -2.83 -5.41
C ARG A 808 17.40 -2.30 -6.48
N TRP A 809 17.05 -2.55 -7.74
CA TRP A 809 17.74 -2.06 -8.93
C TRP A 809 16.74 -1.93 -10.09
N GLU A 810 17.05 -1.08 -11.05
CA GLU A 810 16.25 -0.89 -12.25
C GLU A 810 16.85 -1.69 -13.42
N ARG A 811 16.04 -1.99 -14.43
CA ARG A 811 16.52 -2.59 -15.67
C ARG A 811 16.10 -1.72 -16.84
N LEU A 812 17.09 -1.26 -17.60
CA LEU A 812 16.91 -0.43 -18.77
C LEU A 812 17.45 -1.18 -19.98
N GLY A 813 16.53 -1.81 -20.74
CA GLY A 813 16.90 -2.77 -21.77
C GLY A 813 17.65 -3.96 -21.15
N ASP A 814 18.87 -4.19 -21.60
CA ASP A 814 19.79 -5.22 -21.13
C ASP A 814 20.76 -4.74 -20.03
N ILE A 815 20.74 -3.45 -19.68
CA ILE A 815 21.54 -2.90 -18.57
C ILE A 815 20.75 -3.00 -17.26
N VAL A 816 21.39 -3.46 -16.19
CA VAL A 816 20.90 -3.30 -14.82
C VAL A 816 21.52 -2.06 -14.21
N VAL A 817 20.67 -1.17 -13.67
CA VAL A 817 21.08 0.10 -13.05
C VAL A 817 20.95 0.01 -11.54
N LEU A 818 22.07 0.12 -10.85
CA LEU A 818 22.15 0.16 -9.40
C LEU A 818 21.85 1.56 -8.87
N PRO A 819 21.16 1.69 -7.72
CA PRO A 819 20.94 2.99 -7.08
C PRO A 819 22.26 3.69 -6.74
N VAL A 820 22.27 5.02 -6.82
CA VAL A 820 23.42 5.86 -6.39
C VAL A 820 23.73 5.69 -4.90
N THR A 821 22.78 5.18 -4.11
CA THR A 821 22.94 4.93 -2.69
C THR A 821 23.59 3.59 -2.36
N SER A 822 23.94 2.78 -3.35
CA SER A 822 24.58 1.49 -3.17
C SER A 822 26.09 1.60 -3.34
N PHE A 823 26.83 0.75 -2.61
CA PHE A 823 28.30 0.72 -2.66
C PHE A 823 28.94 2.11 -2.45
N LYS A 824 28.53 2.81 -1.38
CA LYS A 824 28.92 4.21 -1.12
C LYS A 824 30.36 4.37 -0.66
N ASP A 825 30.90 3.35 0.01
CA ASP A 825 32.25 3.38 0.53
C ASP A 825 33.28 3.29 -0.61
N LEU A 826 34.31 4.14 -0.58
CA LEU A 826 35.38 4.17 -1.59
C LEU A 826 36.14 2.84 -1.65
N ILE A 827 36.09 2.04 -0.58
CA ILE A 827 36.70 0.71 -0.57
C ILE A 827 36.10 -0.23 -1.61
N TRP A 828 34.84 -0.03 -2.02
CA TRP A 828 34.22 -0.80 -3.09
C TRP A 828 34.89 -0.55 -4.44
N ASP A 829 35.26 0.70 -4.71
CA ASP A 829 35.95 1.06 -5.95
C ASP A 829 37.35 0.40 -6.00
N SER A 830 38.00 0.21 -4.84
CA SER A 830 39.29 -0.48 -4.75
C SER A 830 39.25 -1.98 -5.10
N ILE A 831 38.07 -2.61 -5.03
CA ILE A 831 37.84 -4.00 -5.41
C ILE A 831 36.88 -4.13 -6.61
N GLY A 832 36.64 -3.03 -7.33
CA GLY A 832 35.64 -2.93 -8.40
C GLY A 832 35.82 -3.97 -9.51
N ASP A 833 37.06 -4.21 -9.93
CA ASP A 833 37.41 -5.13 -11.02
C ASP A 833 36.92 -6.57 -10.78
N GLU A 834 36.89 -7.02 -9.52
CA GLU A 834 36.40 -8.33 -9.12
C GLU A 834 34.93 -8.29 -8.67
N LEU A 835 34.53 -7.19 -8.01
CA LEU A 835 33.20 -7.00 -7.47
C LEU A 835 32.13 -6.94 -8.57
N TRP A 836 32.33 -6.09 -9.57
CA TRP A 836 31.27 -5.80 -10.54
C TRP A 836 30.90 -7.00 -11.42
N PRO A 837 31.84 -7.84 -11.90
CA PRO A 837 31.51 -9.09 -12.58
C PRO A 837 30.71 -10.06 -11.69
N ILE A 838 31.02 -10.13 -10.38
CA ILE A 838 30.30 -10.97 -9.42
C ILE A 838 28.86 -10.45 -9.24
N VAL A 839 28.68 -9.14 -9.09
CA VAL A 839 27.37 -8.51 -8.97
C VAL A 839 26.57 -8.71 -10.26
N ALA A 840 27.14 -8.46 -11.44
CA ALA A 840 26.49 -8.65 -12.72
C ALA A 840 26.02 -10.11 -12.91
N LYS A 841 26.88 -11.08 -12.62
CA LYS A 841 26.57 -12.51 -12.66
C LYS A 841 25.44 -12.87 -11.69
N SER A 842 25.47 -12.33 -10.47
CA SER A 842 24.46 -12.58 -9.44
C SER A 842 23.08 -12.03 -9.82
N LEU A 843 23.06 -10.89 -10.52
CA LEU A 843 21.84 -10.24 -11.02
C LEU A 843 21.39 -10.77 -12.39
N GLY A 844 22.11 -11.74 -12.95
CA GLY A 844 21.79 -12.35 -14.25
C GLY A 844 21.88 -11.35 -15.41
N THR A 845 22.84 -10.43 -15.36
CA THR A 845 23.09 -9.44 -16.43
C THR A 845 24.51 -9.52 -16.95
N ARG A 846 24.72 -9.06 -18.18
CA ARG A 846 26.05 -8.86 -18.78
C ARG A 846 26.53 -7.43 -18.67
N ARG A 847 25.60 -6.49 -18.47
CA ARG A 847 25.87 -5.06 -18.39
C ARG A 847 25.28 -4.49 -17.10
N LEU A 848 26.11 -3.73 -16.40
CA LEU A 848 25.81 -3.17 -15.09
C LEU A 848 26.21 -1.70 -15.10
N ALA A 849 25.35 -0.86 -14.55
CA ALA A 849 25.58 0.55 -14.42
C ALA A 849 25.19 1.05 -13.02
N ARG A 850 25.73 2.20 -12.61
CA ARG A 850 25.35 2.92 -11.40
C ARG A 850 24.66 4.21 -11.77
N GLN A 851 23.54 4.49 -11.11
CA GLN A 851 22.78 5.71 -11.30
C GLN A 851 23.62 6.93 -10.93
N GLY A 852 23.66 7.91 -11.82
CA GLY A 852 24.26 9.23 -11.57
C GLY A 852 23.20 10.33 -11.40
N ARG A 853 23.61 11.48 -10.83
CA ARG A 853 22.74 12.67 -10.78
C ARG A 853 22.69 13.32 -12.15
N ILE A 854 21.49 13.55 -12.68
CA ILE A 854 21.30 14.30 -13.93
C ILE A 854 22.05 15.62 -13.86
N ALA A 855 22.88 15.90 -14.87
CA ALA A 855 23.69 17.09 -14.91
C ALA A 855 22.79 18.34 -14.90
N PRO A 856 23.13 19.41 -14.15
CA PRO A 856 22.37 20.65 -14.14
C PRO A 856 22.63 21.50 -15.39
N THR A 857 22.86 20.86 -16.55
CA THR A 857 23.01 21.49 -17.86
C THR A 857 21.63 21.74 -18.46
N GLY A 858 21.53 22.66 -19.43
CA GLY A 858 20.27 22.91 -20.14
C GLY A 858 19.69 21.66 -20.83
N THR A 859 20.56 20.73 -21.25
CA THR A 859 20.22 19.45 -21.91
C THR A 859 19.87 18.32 -20.94
N ARG A 860 20.06 18.51 -19.62
CA ARG A 860 19.77 17.53 -18.57
C ARG A 860 20.42 16.18 -18.84
N ASP A 861 21.73 16.21 -19.10
CA ASP A 861 22.48 15.02 -19.53
C ASP A 861 22.50 13.94 -18.45
N SER A 862 22.45 12.69 -18.89
CA SER A 862 22.65 11.55 -17.99
C SER A 862 24.10 11.53 -17.50
N THR A 863 24.29 11.10 -16.25
CA THR A 863 25.62 10.81 -15.67
C THR A 863 25.71 9.36 -15.22
N LEU A 864 24.87 8.50 -15.81
CA LEU A 864 24.90 7.06 -15.59
C LEU A 864 26.31 6.51 -15.89
N GLU A 865 26.85 5.75 -14.95
CA GLU A 865 28.20 5.21 -15.03
C GLU A 865 28.13 3.71 -15.36
N ILE A 866 28.82 3.27 -16.42
CA ILE A 866 28.93 1.85 -16.75
C ILE A 866 29.98 1.22 -15.83
N LEU A 867 29.56 0.24 -15.04
CA LEU A 867 30.43 -0.55 -14.16
C LEU A 867 30.90 -1.84 -14.85
N VAL A 868 30.02 -2.45 -15.66
CA VAL A 868 30.33 -3.64 -16.49
C VAL A 868 29.66 -3.46 -17.84
N GLY A 869 30.40 -3.64 -18.93
CA GLY A 869 29.90 -3.51 -20.28
C GLY A 869 30.76 -2.59 -21.13
N ASP A 870 30.36 -2.46 -22.38
CA ASP A 870 31.09 -1.80 -23.46
C ASP A 870 30.65 -0.35 -23.71
N ASN A 871 29.34 -0.08 -23.66
CA ASN A 871 28.78 1.24 -23.89
C ASN A 871 27.45 1.45 -23.16
N GLY A 872 26.81 2.60 -23.36
CA GLY A 872 25.51 2.94 -22.76
C GLY A 872 24.28 2.71 -23.65
N TRP A 873 24.44 2.23 -24.88
CA TRP A 873 23.32 2.04 -25.81
C TRP A 873 22.39 0.91 -25.35
N VAL A 874 21.11 1.22 -25.27
CA VAL A 874 20.06 0.28 -24.84
C VAL A 874 18.85 0.37 -25.73
N ASP A 875 18.19 -0.77 -25.91
CA ASP A 875 16.91 -0.87 -26.58
C ASP A 875 15.81 -1.08 -25.54
N HIS A 876 14.87 -0.14 -25.48
CA HIS A 876 13.74 -0.17 -24.58
C HIS A 876 12.43 -0.20 -25.37
N ARG A 877 11.54 -1.16 -25.07
CA ARG A 877 10.23 -1.27 -25.71
C ARG A 877 9.13 -0.87 -24.75
N GLU A 878 8.33 0.12 -25.16
CA GLU A 878 7.20 0.63 -24.39
C GLU A 878 6.00 0.87 -25.33
N ASN A 879 4.83 0.33 -25.00
CA ASN A 879 3.60 0.49 -25.79
C ASN A 879 3.73 0.11 -27.28
N GLY A 880 4.60 -0.87 -27.57
CA GLY A 880 4.90 -1.31 -28.94
C GLY A 880 5.80 -0.34 -29.73
N ILE A 881 6.41 0.64 -29.08
CA ILE A 881 7.40 1.56 -29.65
C ILE A 881 8.78 1.18 -29.12
N LEU A 882 9.78 1.16 -30.00
CA LEU A 882 11.17 0.92 -29.66
C LEU A 882 11.90 2.26 -29.46
N TYR A 883 12.55 2.40 -28.31
CA TYR A 883 13.42 3.52 -27.96
C TYR A 883 14.84 3.00 -27.77
N SER A 884 15.70 3.30 -28.73
CA SER A 884 17.14 3.07 -28.72
C SER A 884 17.85 4.39 -28.39
N PHE A 885 18.68 4.39 -27.36
CA PHE A 885 19.42 5.58 -26.93
C PHE A 885 20.63 5.21 -26.08
N ASP A 886 21.59 6.12 -25.98
CA ASP A 886 22.71 5.99 -25.04
C ASP A 886 22.29 6.47 -23.64
N ALA A 887 22.08 5.54 -22.71
CA ALA A 887 21.65 5.82 -21.35
C ALA A 887 22.70 6.58 -20.52
N THR A 888 23.95 6.66 -20.97
CA THR A 888 25.02 7.45 -20.34
C THR A 888 25.01 8.91 -20.81
N LYS A 889 24.27 9.23 -21.87
CA LYS A 889 24.20 10.58 -22.45
C LYS A 889 22.80 11.18 -22.37
N CYS A 890 21.78 10.36 -22.63
CA CYS A 890 20.39 10.78 -22.63
C CYS A 890 19.68 10.36 -21.34
N MET A 891 18.94 11.29 -20.75
CA MET A 891 17.98 10.95 -19.69
C MET A 891 16.89 10.05 -20.26
N PHE A 892 16.38 9.09 -19.46
CA PHE A 892 15.15 8.34 -19.69
C PHE A 892 14.27 8.34 -18.45
N SER A 893 12.99 8.71 -18.58
CA SER A 893 12.02 8.70 -17.46
C SER A 893 10.87 7.74 -17.70
N TRP A 894 10.75 6.74 -16.83
CA TRP A 894 9.61 5.80 -16.76
C TRP A 894 8.29 6.47 -16.34
N GLY A 895 8.37 7.57 -15.58
CA GLY A 895 7.19 8.13 -14.91
C GLY A 895 6.20 8.87 -15.82
N ASN A 896 6.42 8.93 -17.14
CA ASN A 896 5.50 9.58 -18.08
C ASN A 896 4.68 8.55 -18.90
N LEU A 897 4.69 7.27 -18.49
CA LEU A 897 4.03 6.18 -19.23
C LEU A 897 2.54 6.46 -19.50
N SER A 898 1.80 6.93 -18.49
CA SER A 898 0.37 7.28 -18.62
C SER A 898 0.14 8.39 -19.64
N GLU A 899 0.99 9.42 -19.63
CA GLU A 899 0.86 10.57 -20.54
C GLU A 899 1.25 10.22 -21.98
N LYS A 900 2.31 9.43 -22.18
CA LYS A 900 2.65 8.90 -23.51
C LYS A 900 1.52 8.05 -24.08
N LEU A 901 0.86 7.25 -23.24
CA LEU A 901 -0.33 6.47 -23.61
C LEU A 901 -1.51 7.38 -23.97
N ARG A 902 -1.72 8.49 -23.25
CA ARG A 902 -2.76 9.47 -23.56
C ARG A 902 -2.51 10.12 -24.92
N MET A 903 -1.30 10.60 -25.17
CA MET A 903 -0.90 11.16 -26.47
C MET A 903 -1.04 10.14 -27.61
N ALA A 904 -0.68 8.88 -27.36
CA ALA A 904 -0.81 7.79 -28.32
C ALA A 904 -2.27 7.44 -28.70
N ARG A 905 -3.27 7.83 -27.89
CA ARG A 905 -4.69 7.55 -28.12
C ARG A 905 -5.41 8.64 -28.91
N LEU A 906 -4.77 9.78 -29.14
CA LEU A 906 -5.32 10.83 -29.98
C LEU A 906 -5.45 10.34 -31.44
N ASP A 907 -6.39 10.89 -32.19
CA ASP A 907 -6.47 10.69 -33.63
C ASP A 907 -5.88 11.91 -34.34
N CYS A 908 -4.63 11.78 -34.80
CA CYS A 908 -3.87 12.88 -35.39
C CYS A 908 -3.63 12.68 -36.89
N ARG A 909 -4.37 11.80 -37.57
CA ARG A 909 -4.11 11.41 -38.98
C ARG A 909 -3.96 12.57 -39.95
N ASP A 910 -4.68 13.66 -39.72
CA ASP A 910 -4.66 14.86 -40.56
C ASP A 910 -3.92 16.05 -39.91
N GLU A 911 -3.30 15.85 -38.76
CA GLU A 911 -2.64 16.90 -37.97
C GLU A 911 -1.12 16.94 -38.19
N ILE A 912 -0.58 18.16 -38.33
CA ILE A 912 0.84 18.49 -38.23
C ILE A 912 1.15 18.90 -36.80
N ILE A 913 2.14 18.25 -36.20
CA ILE A 913 2.51 18.47 -34.80
C ILE A 913 3.92 19.06 -34.73
N VAL A 914 4.14 20.00 -33.82
CA VAL A 914 5.49 20.47 -33.45
C VAL A 914 5.77 20.05 -32.02
N ASP A 915 6.79 19.24 -31.79
CA ASP A 915 7.31 18.94 -30.45
C ASP A 915 8.54 19.83 -30.20
N LEU A 916 8.46 20.73 -29.22
CA LEU A 916 9.53 21.70 -28.94
C LEU A 916 10.66 21.13 -28.07
N PHE A 917 10.46 19.94 -27.48
CA PHE A 917 11.40 19.29 -26.57
C PHE A 917 11.39 17.77 -26.80
N ALA A 918 11.76 17.37 -28.02
CA ALA A 918 11.51 16.01 -28.51
C ALA A 918 12.29 14.92 -27.74
N GLY A 919 13.46 15.26 -27.18
CA GLY A 919 14.36 14.30 -26.56
C GLY A 919 14.71 13.17 -27.52
N ILE A 920 14.67 11.93 -27.02
CA ILE A 920 14.85 10.73 -27.85
C ILE A 920 13.58 10.32 -28.61
N GLY A 921 12.53 11.15 -28.58
CA GLY A 921 11.23 10.91 -29.20
C GLY A 921 10.12 10.55 -28.21
N TYR A 922 10.13 11.11 -27.01
CA TYR A 922 9.18 10.74 -25.95
C TYR A 922 7.72 10.88 -26.35
N PHE A 923 7.36 11.97 -27.04
CA PHE A 923 6.02 12.22 -27.54
C PHE A 923 5.95 12.15 -29.07
N VAL A 924 7.03 12.51 -29.77
CA VAL A 924 7.18 12.32 -31.23
C VAL A 924 6.80 10.91 -31.68
N LEU A 925 7.34 9.87 -31.05
CA LEU A 925 7.07 8.49 -31.47
C LEU A 925 5.63 8.04 -31.14
N PRO A 926 5.05 8.31 -29.95
CA PRO A 926 3.63 8.12 -29.71
C PRO A 926 2.72 8.79 -30.75
N PHE A 927 3.01 10.04 -31.10
CA PHE A 927 2.25 10.76 -32.12
C PHE A 927 2.34 10.09 -33.49
N LEU A 928 3.53 9.69 -33.92
CA LEU A 928 3.74 9.09 -35.24
C LEU A 928 3.23 7.66 -35.35
N VAL A 929 3.52 6.80 -34.36
CA VAL A 929 3.28 5.36 -34.42
C VAL A 929 1.84 5.02 -34.07
N ARG A 930 1.28 5.65 -33.03
CA ARG A 930 -0.04 5.29 -32.47
C ARG A 930 -1.12 6.29 -32.82
N ALA A 931 -0.88 7.58 -32.61
CA ALA A 931 -1.84 8.63 -32.99
C ALA A 931 -1.89 8.89 -34.50
N LYS A 932 -0.93 8.32 -35.25
CA LYS A 932 -0.82 8.37 -36.71
C LYS A 932 -0.70 9.80 -37.26
N ALA A 933 -0.06 10.71 -36.54
CA ALA A 933 0.20 12.09 -36.96
C ALA A 933 0.67 12.19 -38.42
N LYS A 934 0.15 13.15 -39.19
CA LYS A 934 0.51 13.34 -40.61
C LYS A 934 2.00 13.63 -40.76
N LEU A 935 2.49 14.57 -39.95
CA LEU A 935 3.87 15.04 -39.92
C LEU A 935 4.20 15.54 -38.51
N VAL A 936 5.40 15.24 -38.00
CA VAL A 936 5.88 15.80 -36.73
C VAL A 936 7.20 16.54 -36.96
N TYR A 937 7.25 17.82 -36.62
CA TYR A 937 8.51 18.56 -36.46
C TYR A 937 9.03 18.35 -35.05
N ALA A 938 10.22 17.77 -34.93
CA ALA A 938 10.84 17.46 -33.65
C ALA A 938 12.02 18.39 -33.39
N CYS A 939 11.90 19.29 -32.40
CA CYS A 939 12.99 20.19 -32.01
C CYS A 939 13.76 19.58 -30.84
N GLU A 940 15.08 19.43 -31.00
CA GLU A 940 15.96 18.92 -29.95
C GLU A 940 17.36 19.49 -30.09
N TRP A 941 17.93 19.98 -28.98
CA TRP A 941 19.24 20.63 -28.98
C TRP A 941 20.38 19.76 -28.42
N ASN A 942 20.07 18.67 -27.73
CA ASN A 942 21.04 17.71 -27.26
C ASN A 942 21.47 16.82 -28.44
N PRO A 943 22.71 16.90 -28.92
CA PRO A 943 23.16 16.15 -30.09
C PRO A 943 23.03 14.63 -29.92
N TYR A 944 23.19 14.11 -28.70
CA TYR A 944 23.03 12.68 -28.42
C TYR A 944 21.56 12.25 -28.49
N ALA A 945 20.64 13.13 -28.05
CA ALA A 945 19.21 12.85 -28.14
C ALA A 945 18.71 12.96 -29.59
N VAL A 946 19.25 13.89 -30.38
CA VAL A 946 19.03 14.00 -31.84
C VAL A 946 19.45 12.69 -32.53
N GLU A 947 20.65 12.19 -32.23
CA GLU A 947 21.14 10.92 -32.79
C GLU A 947 20.22 9.75 -32.41
N ALA A 948 19.86 9.64 -31.14
CA ALA A 948 18.94 8.61 -30.65
C ALA A 948 17.55 8.70 -31.32
N LEU A 949 16.98 9.90 -31.42
CA LEU A 949 15.70 10.12 -32.07
C LEU A 949 15.74 9.72 -33.54
N GLN A 950 16.81 10.08 -34.27
CA GLN A 950 16.97 9.66 -35.66
C GLN A 950 16.95 8.13 -35.79
N ARG A 951 17.70 7.42 -34.94
CA ARG A 951 17.68 5.94 -34.91
C ARG A 951 16.28 5.41 -34.59
N ASN A 952 15.59 6.02 -33.65
CA ASN A 952 14.25 5.58 -33.23
C ASN A 952 13.20 5.77 -34.33
N LEU A 953 13.27 6.87 -35.07
CA LEU A 953 12.38 7.11 -36.21
C LEU A 953 12.52 6.03 -37.28
N HIS A 954 13.76 5.62 -37.60
CA HIS A 954 14.01 4.51 -38.52
C HIS A 954 13.56 3.17 -37.95
N ALA A 955 13.91 2.87 -36.69
CA ALA A 955 13.59 1.61 -36.05
C ALA A 955 12.08 1.36 -35.90
N ASN A 956 11.28 2.42 -35.83
CA ASN A 956 9.81 2.34 -35.81
C ASN A 956 9.16 2.59 -37.17
N SER A 957 9.93 2.70 -38.26
CA SER A 957 9.42 2.91 -39.63
C SER A 957 8.57 4.17 -39.81
N VAL A 958 8.97 5.29 -39.19
CA VAL A 958 8.24 6.57 -39.24
C VAL A 958 9.10 7.77 -39.62
N ALA A 959 10.35 7.55 -40.05
CA ALA A 959 11.29 8.62 -40.42
C ALA A 959 10.76 9.59 -41.48
N GLU A 960 10.08 9.09 -42.52
CA GLU A 960 9.51 9.92 -43.60
C GLU A 960 8.41 10.90 -43.13
N ARG A 961 7.85 10.68 -41.94
CA ARG A 961 6.82 11.55 -41.35
C ARG A 961 7.35 12.44 -40.24
N CYS A 962 8.67 12.55 -40.08
CA CYS A 962 9.28 13.41 -39.08
C CYS A 962 10.36 14.32 -39.67
N VAL A 963 10.33 15.59 -39.32
CA VAL A 963 11.40 16.55 -39.63
C VAL A 963 12.14 16.86 -38.35
N LEU A 964 13.41 16.44 -38.27
CA LEU A 964 14.25 16.64 -37.11
C LEU A 964 14.99 17.98 -37.21
N LEU A 965 14.78 18.85 -36.23
CA LEU A 965 15.32 20.20 -36.16
C LEU A 965 16.29 20.29 -34.98
N GLY A 966 17.57 20.13 -35.28
CA GLY A 966 18.65 20.19 -34.31
C GLY A 966 18.95 21.62 -33.85
N GLY A 967 18.93 21.86 -32.54
CA GLY A 967 19.30 23.14 -31.93
C GLY A 967 18.20 23.75 -31.06
N ASP A 968 18.42 24.98 -30.60
CA ASP A 968 17.47 25.69 -29.74
C ASP A 968 16.14 25.91 -30.50
N ASN A 969 15.03 25.42 -29.92
CA ASN A 969 13.71 25.52 -30.54
C ASN A 969 13.28 26.96 -30.80
N ARG A 970 13.77 27.93 -30.02
CA ARG A 970 13.43 29.36 -30.20
C ARG A 970 13.96 29.95 -31.50
N VAL A 971 14.94 29.28 -32.11
CA VAL A 971 15.55 29.64 -33.39
C VAL A 971 15.07 28.70 -34.50
N THR A 972 14.99 27.40 -34.20
CA THR A 972 14.84 26.36 -35.21
C THR A 972 13.40 25.95 -35.49
N ALA A 973 12.47 26.16 -34.55
CA ALA A 973 11.09 25.71 -34.71
C ALA A 973 10.39 26.41 -35.88
N PRO A 974 9.57 25.68 -36.65
CA PRO A 974 8.83 26.26 -37.77
C PRO A 974 7.72 27.18 -37.26
N LYS A 975 7.26 28.09 -38.13
CA LYS A 975 6.20 29.06 -37.81
C LYS A 975 4.96 28.82 -38.68
N GLY A 976 3.77 28.90 -38.11
CA GLY A 976 2.52 28.86 -38.86
C GLY A 976 2.16 27.50 -39.47
N VAL A 977 2.69 26.39 -38.95
CA VAL A 977 2.51 25.05 -39.57
C VAL A 977 1.67 24.10 -38.74
N ALA A 978 1.65 24.26 -37.41
CA ALA A 978 1.19 23.25 -36.48
C ALA A 978 -0.31 23.36 -36.19
N ASP A 979 -1.00 22.22 -36.25
CA ASP A 979 -2.34 22.06 -35.68
C ASP A 979 -2.24 21.83 -34.16
N ARG A 980 -1.09 21.30 -33.71
CA ARG A 980 -0.81 20.98 -32.32
C ARG A 980 0.66 21.19 -31.95
N VAL A 981 0.93 21.72 -30.77
CA VAL A 981 2.30 21.87 -30.25
C VAL A 981 2.44 21.16 -28.90
N CYS A 982 3.48 20.35 -28.75
CA CYS A 982 3.81 19.69 -27.49
C CYS A 982 4.97 20.43 -26.80
N LEU A 983 4.78 20.77 -25.53
CA LEU A 983 5.74 21.47 -24.67
C LEU A 983 6.14 20.56 -23.50
N GLY A 984 6.83 19.45 -23.81
CA GLY A 984 7.20 18.38 -22.88
C GLY A 984 8.34 18.68 -21.88
N LEU A 985 8.55 19.94 -21.44
CA LEU A 985 9.66 20.32 -20.56
C LEU A 985 9.23 20.53 -19.10
N LEU A 986 10.01 19.98 -18.15
CA LEU A 986 9.88 20.21 -16.70
C LEU A 986 11.14 20.88 -16.14
N PRO A 987 11.02 21.78 -15.13
CA PRO A 987 9.81 22.09 -14.37
C PRO A 987 8.82 23.04 -15.06
N THR A 988 9.25 23.78 -16.08
CA THR A 988 8.40 24.70 -16.86
C THR A 988 8.90 24.83 -18.29
N SER A 989 7.99 25.13 -19.21
CA SER A 989 8.24 25.39 -20.64
C SER A 989 8.03 26.86 -21.03
N GLU A 990 7.84 27.75 -20.06
CA GLU A 990 7.47 29.17 -20.25
C GLU A 990 8.40 29.94 -21.20
N GLY A 991 9.70 29.65 -21.16
CA GLY A 991 10.68 30.25 -22.07
C GLY A 991 10.47 29.97 -23.56
N SER A 992 9.59 29.02 -23.92
CA SER A 992 9.27 28.65 -25.30
C SER A 992 7.80 28.90 -25.66
N TRP A 993 7.00 29.54 -24.81
CA TRP A 993 5.58 29.80 -25.11
C TRP A 993 5.36 30.71 -26.33
N VAL A 994 6.22 31.73 -26.51
CA VAL A 994 6.21 32.57 -27.71
C VAL A 994 6.48 31.73 -28.97
N THR A 995 7.45 30.82 -28.90
CA THR A 995 7.76 29.89 -29.99
C THR A 995 6.57 28.98 -30.30
N ALA A 996 5.89 28.45 -29.27
CA ALA A 996 4.74 27.58 -29.44
C ALA A 996 3.55 28.29 -30.11
N VAL A 997 3.27 29.53 -29.69
CA VAL A 997 2.25 30.37 -30.33
C VAL A 997 2.60 30.66 -31.79
N ARG A 998 3.86 30.98 -32.09
CA ARG A 998 4.33 31.19 -33.46
C ARG A 998 4.27 29.93 -34.33
N ALA A 999 4.41 28.75 -33.73
CA ALA A 999 4.39 27.48 -34.45
C ALA A 999 2.97 27.08 -34.91
N LEU A 1000 1.94 27.44 -34.13
CA LEU A 1000 0.54 27.22 -34.50
C LEU A 1000 0.16 27.98 -35.78
N ARG A 1001 -0.78 27.41 -36.54
CA ARG A 1001 -1.38 28.06 -37.71
C ARG A 1001 -2.21 29.28 -37.31
N SER A 1002 -2.48 30.16 -38.27
CA SER A 1002 -3.23 31.41 -38.06
C SER A 1002 -4.63 31.22 -37.48
N GLU A 1003 -5.26 30.10 -37.77
CA GLU A 1003 -6.58 29.68 -37.28
C GLU A 1003 -6.57 29.20 -35.82
N GLY A 1004 -5.38 28.93 -35.26
CA GLY A 1004 -5.17 28.38 -33.92
C GLY A 1004 -4.88 26.87 -33.93
N GLY A 1005 -5.07 26.21 -32.78
CA GLY A 1005 -4.76 24.79 -32.59
C GLY A 1005 -4.74 24.40 -31.11
N ILE A 1006 -4.02 23.33 -30.75
CA ILE A 1006 -3.85 22.90 -29.35
C ILE A 1006 -2.39 23.00 -28.89
N LEU A 1007 -2.16 23.53 -27.69
CA LEU A 1007 -0.89 23.46 -26.99
C LEU A 1007 -1.00 22.46 -25.82
N HIS A 1008 -0.07 21.51 -25.72
CA HIS A 1008 0.06 20.63 -24.55
C HIS A 1008 1.19 21.14 -23.65
N VAL A 1009 0.84 21.89 -22.60
CA VAL A 1009 1.79 22.61 -21.74
C VAL A 1009 2.11 21.79 -20.51
N HIS A 1010 3.34 21.29 -20.38
CA HIS A 1010 3.78 20.55 -19.19
C HIS A 1010 4.32 21.50 -18.12
N GLY A 1011 4.05 21.19 -16.84
CA GLY A 1011 4.58 21.96 -15.71
C GLY A 1011 4.63 21.17 -14.40
N ASN A 1012 5.60 21.51 -13.55
CA ASN A 1012 5.64 21.11 -12.15
C ASN A 1012 4.95 22.17 -11.31
N VAL A 1013 3.83 21.79 -10.69
CA VAL A 1013 2.92 22.72 -10.03
C VAL A 1013 2.70 22.25 -8.61
N LYS A 1014 2.70 23.18 -7.66
CA LYS A 1014 2.33 22.84 -6.30
C LYS A 1014 0.86 22.42 -6.27
N ASP A 1015 0.52 21.37 -5.54
CA ASP A 1015 -0.86 20.83 -5.49
C ASP A 1015 -1.91 21.84 -4.99
N SER A 1016 -1.48 22.86 -4.24
CA SER A 1016 -2.30 24.00 -3.81
C SER A 1016 -2.50 25.09 -4.88
N GLU A 1017 -1.73 25.07 -5.97
CA GLU A 1017 -1.61 26.16 -6.96
C GLU A 1017 -2.06 25.73 -8.36
N GLU A 1018 -2.68 24.55 -8.53
CA GLU A 1018 -3.10 24.04 -9.85
C GLU A 1018 -3.98 25.04 -10.61
N CYS A 1019 -5.00 25.61 -9.96
CA CYS A 1019 -5.90 26.57 -10.59
C CYS A 1019 -5.18 27.87 -10.99
N LEU A 1020 -4.33 28.40 -10.11
CA LEU A 1020 -3.55 29.62 -10.37
C LEU A 1020 -2.59 29.40 -11.54
N TRP A 1021 -1.96 28.23 -11.62
CA TRP A 1021 -1.10 27.87 -12.74
C TRP A 1021 -1.88 27.75 -14.05
N MET A 1022 -3.08 27.17 -14.04
CA MET A 1022 -3.95 27.11 -15.23
C MET A 1022 -4.34 28.50 -15.73
N GLU A 1023 -4.75 29.39 -14.82
CA GLU A 1023 -5.08 30.78 -15.14
C GLU A 1023 -3.86 31.52 -15.71
N HIS A 1024 -2.69 31.34 -15.10
CA HIS A 1024 -1.43 31.89 -15.60
C HIS A 1024 -1.13 31.42 -17.02
N VAL A 1025 -1.17 30.10 -17.26
CA VAL A 1025 -0.95 29.52 -18.60
C VAL A 1025 -1.91 30.10 -19.62
N SER A 1026 -3.22 30.10 -19.35
CA SER A 1026 -4.24 30.59 -20.28
C SER A 1026 -4.07 32.09 -20.58
N LYS A 1027 -3.85 32.90 -19.54
CA LYS A 1027 -3.72 34.35 -19.66
C LYS A 1027 -2.44 34.74 -20.38
N SER A 1028 -1.31 34.15 -20.03
CA SER A 1028 -0.04 34.42 -20.69
C SER A 1028 -0.07 34.02 -22.16
N LEU A 1029 -0.63 32.85 -22.50
CA LEU A 1029 -0.76 32.43 -23.90
C LEU A 1029 -1.69 33.36 -24.69
N TYR A 1030 -2.78 33.84 -24.09
CA TYR A 1030 -3.64 34.87 -24.70
C TYR A 1030 -2.89 36.19 -24.96
N GLU A 1031 -2.14 36.68 -23.97
CA GLU A 1031 -1.36 37.92 -24.10
C GLU A 1031 -0.24 37.80 -25.14
N ILE A 1032 0.42 36.64 -25.18
CA ILE A 1032 1.43 36.32 -26.20
C ILE A 1032 0.78 36.27 -27.58
N ALA A 1033 -0.33 35.55 -27.76
CA ALA A 1033 -1.05 35.48 -29.03
C ALA A 1033 -1.42 36.87 -29.55
N ARG A 1034 -1.97 37.73 -28.68
CA ARG A 1034 -2.30 39.11 -29.03
C ARG A 1034 -1.07 39.93 -29.44
N THR A 1035 0.06 39.75 -28.75
CA THR A 1035 1.32 40.47 -29.03
C THR A 1035 1.95 40.01 -30.34
N GLU A 1036 1.82 38.72 -30.67
CA GLU A 1036 2.25 38.13 -31.94
C GLU A 1036 1.29 38.43 -33.10
N GLY A 1037 0.23 39.21 -32.86
CA GLY A 1037 -0.70 39.69 -33.89
C GLY A 1037 -1.87 38.74 -34.17
N TYR A 1038 -2.07 37.70 -33.35
CA TYR A 1038 -3.19 36.77 -33.47
C TYR A 1038 -4.41 37.26 -32.68
N CYS A 1039 -5.60 37.04 -33.24
CA CYS A 1039 -6.88 37.29 -32.58
C CYS A 1039 -7.52 35.95 -32.22
N TRP A 1040 -7.02 35.35 -31.13
CA TRP A 1040 -7.46 34.05 -30.65
C TRP A 1040 -8.21 34.16 -29.33
N GLU A 1041 -9.26 33.37 -29.19
CA GLU A 1041 -9.75 32.92 -27.91
C GLU A 1041 -8.85 31.80 -27.41
N VAL A 1042 -8.39 31.90 -26.16
CA VAL A 1042 -7.50 30.91 -25.53
C VAL A 1042 -8.17 30.37 -24.29
N SER A 1043 -8.34 29.05 -24.23
CA SER A 1043 -8.98 28.36 -23.10
C SER A 1043 -8.28 27.04 -22.79
N VAL A 1044 -8.28 26.65 -21.51
CA VAL A 1044 -7.77 25.33 -21.09
C VAL A 1044 -8.94 24.33 -21.18
N GLU A 1045 -8.85 23.38 -22.11
CA GLU A 1045 -9.89 22.36 -22.31
C GLU A 1045 -9.78 21.20 -21.32
N HIS A 1046 -8.55 20.82 -20.99
CA HIS A 1046 -8.27 19.70 -20.09
C HIS A 1046 -7.00 19.93 -19.30
N VAL A 1047 -6.95 19.39 -18.09
CA VAL A 1047 -5.73 19.33 -17.28
C VAL A 1047 -5.48 17.92 -16.81
N GLU A 1048 -4.43 17.32 -17.35
CA GLU A 1048 -4.01 15.99 -17.00
C GLU A 1048 -3.07 16.02 -15.79
N ARG A 1049 -3.36 15.17 -14.81
CA ARG A 1049 -2.56 15.00 -13.59
C ARG A 1049 -1.68 13.78 -13.76
N VAL A 1050 -0.52 13.96 -14.39
CA VAL A 1050 0.33 12.85 -14.86
C VAL A 1050 0.89 12.02 -13.70
N LYS A 1051 1.56 12.67 -12.74
CA LYS A 1051 2.15 12.03 -11.56
C LYS A 1051 2.50 13.04 -10.48
N TRP A 1052 2.79 12.54 -9.28
CA TRP A 1052 3.55 13.29 -8.29
C TRP A 1052 5.03 13.38 -8.72
N TYR A 1053 5.58 14.59 -8.77
CA TYR A 1053 6.99 14.84 -9.08
C TYR A 1053 7.84 14.88 -7.81
N ALA A 1054 7.34 15.53 -6.76
CA ALA A 1054 7.94 15.60 -5.43
C ALA A 1054 6.82 15.81 -4.37
N PRO A 1055 7.10 15.75 -3.05
CA PRO A 1055 6.09 16.09 -2.04
C PRO A 1055 5.46 17.45 -2.34
N HIS A 1056 4.13 17.48 -2.45
CA HIS A 1056 3.33 18.65 -2.83
C HIS A 1056 3.57 19.24 -4.23
N ILE A 1057 4.41 18.62 -5.08
CA ILE A 1057 4.64 19.06 -6.47
C ILE A 1057 4.12 17.99 -7.41
N ARG A 1058 3.16 18.37 -8.27
CA ARG A 1058 2.55 17.51 -9.28
C ARG A 1058 3.03 17.90 -10.67
N HIS A 1059 3.28 16.91 -11.52
CA HIS A 1059 3.43 17.13 -12.96
C HIS A 1059 2.03 17.21 -13.58
N LEU A 1060 1.68 18.39 -14.11
CA LEU A 1060 0.46 18.67 -14.85
C LEU A 1060 0.74 18.85 -16.33
N VAL A 1061 -0.28 18.56 -17.15
CA VAL A 1061 -0.33 18.96 -18.56
C VAL A 1061 -1.63 19.70 -18.83
N ALA A 1062 -1.54 20.96 -19.23
CA ALA A 1062 -2.69 21.74 -19.68
C ALA A 1062 -2.84 21.60 -21.20
N ASP A 1063 -3.99 21.11 -21.65
CA ASP A 1063 -4.37 21.09 -23.05
C ASP A 1063 -5.11 22.41 -23.35
N VAL A 1064 -4.40 23.34 -23.98
CA VAL A 1064 -4.87 24.70 -24.24
C VAL A 1064 -5.33 24.82 -25.68
N ARG A 1065 -6.60 25.14 -25.88
CA ARG A 1065 -7.17 25.47 -27.19
C ARG A 1065 -6.95 26.93 -27.51
N CYS A 1066 -6.42 27.19 -28.69
CA CYS A 1066 -6.40 28.51 -29.31
C CYS A 1066 -7.32 28.50 -30.52
N LYS A 1067 -8.28 29.41 -30.61
CA LYS A 1067 -9.25 29.46 -31.71
C LYS A 1067 -9.39 30.88 -32.26
N GLN A 1068 -9.30 31.03 -33.58
CA GLN A 1068 -9.52 32.33 -34.21
C GLN A 1068 -10.93 32.87 -33.99
N ILE A 1069 -11.01 34.13 -33.56
CA ILE A 1069 -12.27 34.86 -33.45
C ILE A 1069 -12.62 35.39 -34.84
N GLN A 1070 -13.70 34.90 -35.44
CA GLN A 1070 -14.25 35.50 -36.65
C GLN A 1070 -14.76 36.90 -36.30
N ARG A 1071 -14.16 37.94 -36.89
CA ARG A 1071 -14.80 39.26 -36.91
C ARG A 1071 -16.10 39.11 -37.68
N LEU A 1072 -17.24 39.26 -37.00
CA LEU A 1072 -18.51 39.59 -37.66
C LEU A 1072 -18.24 40.82 -38.53
N ARG A 1073 -18.33 40.65 -39.85
CA ARG A 1073 -18.25 41.75 -40.81
C ARG A 1073 -19.50 42.60 -40.75
#